data_AF-A0A7C4HWD4-F1
#
_entry.id   AF-A0A7C4HWD4-F1
#
_cell.length_a   1.000
_cell.length_b   1.000
_cell.length_c   1.000
_cell.angle_alpha   90.00
_cell.angle_beta   90.00
_cell.angle_gamma   90.00
#
_symmetry.space_group_name_H-M   'P 1'
#
loop_
_entity.id
_entity.type
_entity.pdbx_description
1 polymer ?
#
loop_
_entity_poly.entity_id
_entity_poly.type
_entity_poly.pdbx_seq_one_letter_code
_entity_poly.pdbx_strand_id
1 'polypeptide(L)'
;MQTDALSSTRHTIQLRHELLLGLLATYLHRAAYPFYYGSGQHEFQLPMVAWLRDPSLFPGDPMREAFAGFPSLFWRTVAWLCTWFELETILLIGLFVSHFLAFWGLARMIARDLPDTRFLAIVLLGLALSPFLTMAAPFGGGGGIFGGLMTQTTLAGGLAIWAAICLLEGRWVWGALLLGLMLHIHVLLAVYLGFAFLAFAWFDWRHHRRQIIGAVSLLLLFGVGWLALARRALQAEYPEGYVEALLAHYPYHLVLSTRPAYELLLGLFFLAGMTAVVVLAVRRGIVRDHRLELLVTSMLVPILLGTVVGEWLRMPKLLLLQLLRADTFLTLFGLVLVPIYGFRLLVALWNLAPAAALLVSVPALLYPLTEGRALPTFLTVAAVVAADSRHRFDRVCRWLVGNRIVVGIALFFFAFIVAGVLGWRGSLDPGKLTILFAAASAPAVYASRLRAAAIQTRTLATLGAWVVLIGSAMLLVDPAMVRRPVRPPAAAEAAWREVQNWARENTPKDAVFLVPPFPGGFRVFSQRSCWVSWRDGDIFWVYPSYAPEWRRRIAALGLPYLPGHVDVEAITAAYRKLSWEQLSELAREHHLPYVVQYADVPYPVAPVYANEAFAVYLVSQQPEKYALVVERYTVVLHFRLQFERQVVP
;
A
#
# COMPACT_ATOMS: atom_id res chain seq x y z
N MET A 1 -43.32 16.81 -10.68
CA MET A 1 -43.02 16.39 -12.07
C MET A 1 -41.81 17.10 -12.68
N GLN A 2 -41.79 18.42 -12.94
CA GLN A 2 -40.59 19.07 -13.53
C GLN A 2 -39.35 19.05 -12.62
N THR A 3 -39.53 19.20 -11.30
CA THR A 3 -38.44 19.14 -10.31
C THR A 3 -37.81 17.74 -10.21
N ASP A 4 -38.62 16.68 -10.33
CA ASP A 4 -38.19 15.29 -10.21
C ASP A 4 -37.44 14.82 -11.48
N ALA A 5 -37.85 15.30 -12.65
CA ALA A 5 -37.15 15.03 -13.89
C ALA A 5 -35.74 15.67 -13.91
N LEU A 6 -35.62 16.90 -13.40
CA LEU A 6 -34.35 17.61 -13.31
C LEU A 6 -33.39 17.00 -12.28
N SER A 7 -33.89 16.53 -11.13
CA SER A 7 -33.08 15.85 -10.12
C SER A 7 -32.57 14.49 -10.63
N SER A 8 -33.42 13.71 -11.29
CA SER A 8 -33.05 12.43 -11.91
C SER A 8 -31.99 12.59 -13.00
N THR A 9 -32.13 13.61 -13.85
CA THR A 9 -31.15 13.90 -14.91
C THR A 9 -29.79 14.29 -14.34
N ARG A 10 -29.76 15.17 -13.33
CA ARG A 10 -28.50 15.56 -12.66
C ARG A 10 -27.81 14.38 -11.98
N HIS A 11 -28.58 13.53 -11.30
CA HIS A 11 -28.04 12.33 -10.66
C HIS A 11 -27.42 11.37 -11.69
N THR A 12 -28.08 11.18 -12.84
CA THR A 12 -27.58 10.33 -13.92
C THR A 12 -26.28 10.85 -14.52
N ILE A 13 -26.19 12.15 -14.77
CA ILE A 13 -24.97 12.80 -15.29
C ILE A 13 -23.82 12.68 -14.29
N GLN A 14 -24.10 12.94 -13.01
CA GLN A 14 -23.11 12.84 -11.94
C GLN A 14 -22.56 11.41 -11.82
N LEU A 15 -23.43 10.40 -11.80
CA LEU A 15 -23.02 9.00 -11.74
C LEU A 15 -22.10 8.61 -12.91
N ARG A 16 -22.41 9.08 -14.13
CA ARG A 16 -21.56 8.84 -15.31
C ARG A 16 -20.17 9.45 -15.13
N HIS A 17 -20.08 10.68 -14.61
CA HIS A 17 -18.78 11.30 -14.32
C HIS A 17 -18.00 10.55 -13.24
N GLU A 18 -18.65 10.15 -12.14
CA GLU A 18 -18.03 9.37 -11.07
C GLU A 18 -17.44 8.06 -11.61
N LEU A 19 -18.18 7.34 -12.47
CA LEU A 19 -17.72 6.09 -13.10
C LEU A 19 -16.54 6.32 -14.05
N LEU A 20 -16.65 7.29 -14.95
CA LEU A 20 -15.58 7.58 -15.93
C LEU A 20 -14.30 8.05 -15.23
N LEU A 21 -14.42 8.93 -14.23
CA LEU A 21 -13.29 9.39 -13.44
C LEU A 21 -12.70 8.28 -12.58
N GLY A 22 -13.52 7.39 -12.02
CA GLY A 22 -13.06 6.20 -11.30
C GLY A 22 -12.24 5.25 -12.18
N LEU A 23 -12.69 5.00 -13.42
CA LEU A 23 -11.94 4.21 -14.41
C LEU A 23 -10.61 4.88 -14.78
N LEU A 24 -10.65 6.19 -15.09
CA LEU A 24 -9.46 6.95 -15.44
C LEU A 24 -8.44 6.98 -14.29
N ALA A 25 -8.90 7.24 -13.07
CA ALA A 25 -8.08 7.21 -11.86
C ALA A 25 -7.45 5.84 -11.64
N THR A 26 -8.20 4.76 -11.83
CA THR A 26 -7.69 3.39 -11.72
C THR A 26 -6.58 3.12 -12.73
N TYR A 27 -6.82 3.46 -13.99
CA TYR A 27 -5.83 3.26 -15.05
C TYR A 27 -4.56 4.07 -14.78
N LEU A 28 -4.72 5.36 -14.46
CA LEU A 28 -3.61 6.26 -14.14
C LEU A 28 -2.79 5.75 -12.93
N HIS A 29 -3.49 5.30 -11.89
CA HIS A 29 -2.87 4.73 -10.70
C HIS A 29 -2.09 3.44 -11.02
N ARG A 30 -2.57 2.58 -11.93
CA ARG A 30 -1.82 1.38 -12.36
C ARG A 30 -0.66 1.68 -13.29
N ALA A 31 -0.76 2.75 -14.08
CA ALA A 31 0.36 3.20 -14.88
C ALA A 31 1.49 3.80 -14.01
N ALA A 32 1.14 4.44 -12.89
CA ALA A 32 2.09 4.98 -11.91
C ALA A 32 2.62 3.93 -10.92
N TYR A 33 1.77 2.98 -10.51
CA TYR A 33 2.08 1.93 -9.53
C TYR A 33 1.74 0.56 -10.16
N PRO A 34 2.63 0.02 -11.00
CA PRO A 34 2.33 -1.16 -11.79
C PRO A 34 2.12 -2.41 -10.93
N PHE A 35 1.36 -3.35 -11.48
CA PHE A 35 1.18 -4.65 -10.88
C PHE A 35 2.52 -5.39 -10.80
N TYR A 36 2.79 -6.06 -9.69
CA TYR A 36 3.90 -7.00 -9.60
C TYR A 36 3.43 -8.31 -8.96
N TYR A 37 4.15 -9.39 -9.23
CA TYR A 37 3.70 -10.74 -8.91
C TYR A 37 4.84 -11.56 -8.30
N GLY A 38 4.58 -12.15 -7.13
CA GLY A 38 5.45 -13.16 -6.52
C GLY A 38 6.42 -12.64 -5.45
N SER A 39 6.23 -11.42 -4.96
CA SER A 39 7.04 -10.84 -3.87
C SER A 39 6.18 -10.20 -2.79
N GLY A 40 6.81 -9.83 -1.66
CA GLY A 40 6.12 -9.21 -0.54
C GLY A 40 5.11 -10.17 0.08
N GLN A 41 3.84 -9.77 0.20
CA GLN A 41 2.82 -10.63 0.83
C GLN A 41 2.54 -11.93 0.02
N HIS A 42 2.83 -11.92 -1.28
CA HIS A 42 2.67 -13.11 -2.14
C HIS A 42 3.57 -14.27 -1.69
N GLU A 43 4.64 -14.00 -0.95
CA GLU A 43 5.60 -15.00 -0.47
C GLU A 43 4.99 -16.00 0.51
N PHE A 44 3.95 -15.58 1.23
CA PHE A 44 3.11 -16.46 2.04
C PHE A 44 1.83 -16.87 1.28
N GLN A 45 1.20 -15.91 0.61
CA GLN A 45 -0.15 -16.09 0.06
C GLN A 45 -0.20 -17.01 -1.17
N LEU A 46 0.77 -16.94 -2.09
CA LEU A 46 0.76 -17.79 -3.29
C LEU A 46 1.07 -19.26 -2.97
N PRO A 47 2.03 -19.59 -2.07
CA PRO A 47 2.17 -20.96 -1.56
C PRO A 47 0.88 -21.50 -0.93
N MET A 48 0.13 -20.68 -0.19
CA MET A 48 -1.17 -21.08 0.35
C MET A 48 -2.16 -21.41 -0.77
N VAL A 49 -2.24 -20.58 -1.82
CA VAL A 49 -3.10 -20.86 -2.99
C VAL A 49 -2.66 -22.14 -3.71
N ALA A 50 -1.36 -22.36 -3.87
CA ALA A 50 -0.82 -23.58 -4.47
C ALA A 50 -1.22 -24.82 -3.64
N TRP A 51 -1.09 -24.75 -2.31
CA TRP A 51 -1.49 -25.82 -1.41
C TRP A 51 -3.00 -26.09 -1.40
N LEU A 52 -3.83 -25.04 -1.47
CA LEU A 52 -5.28 -25.19 -1.58
C LEU A 52 -5.70 -25.89 -2.88
N ARG A 53 -4.90 -25.78 -3.95
CA ARG A 53 -5.12 -26.48 -5.23
C ARG A 53 -4.55 -27.89 -5.23
N ASP A 54 -3.37 -28.06 -4.63
CA ASP A 54 -2.68 -29.35 -4.49
C ASP A 54 -2.20 -29.54 -3.05
N PRO A 55 -3.00 -30.19 -2.19
CA PRO A 55 -2.63 -30.43 -0.79
C PRO A 55 -1.43 -31.35 -0.59
N SER A 56 -0.91 -31.99 -1.66
CA SER A 56 0.34 -32.79 -1.61
C SER A 56 1.60 -31.93 -1.54
N LEU A 57 1.49 -30.62 -1.82
CA LEU A 57 2.61 -29.70 -1.73
C LEU A 57 3.04 -29.45 -0.27
N PHE A 58 4.34 -29.20 -0.10
CA PHE A 58 4.99 -28.87 1.17
C PHE A 58 4.84 -29.95 2.26
N PRO A 59 5.09 -31.24 1.98
CA PRO A 59 4.93 -32.29 2.99
C PRO A 59 5.86 -32.05 4.19
N GLY A 60 5.31 -32.15 5.41
CA GLY A 60 6.06 -31.91 6.65
C GLY A 60 6.39 -30.45 6.94
N ASP A 61 5.99 -29.50 6.08
CA ASP A 61 6.28 -28.08 6.27
C ASP A 61 5.31 -27.45 7.31
N PRO A 62 5.82 -26.83 8.39
CA PRO A 62 4.98 -26.13 9.38
C PRO A 62 4.10 -25.03 8.78
N MET A 63 4.49 -24.49 7.61
CA MET A 63 3.73 -23.51 6.85
C MET A 63 2.30 -23.99 6.52
N ARG A 64 2.08 -25.30 6.37
CA ARG A 64 0.74 -25.86 6.09
C ARG A 64 -0.25 -25.63 7.22
N GLU A 65 0.22 -25.63 8.47
CA GLU A 65 -0.64 -25.38 9.62
C GLU A 65 -1.12 -23.93 9.65
N ALA A 66 -0.24 -23.01 9.24
CA ALA A 66 -0.60 -21.61 9.03
C ALA A 66 -1.62 -21.43 7.89
N PHE A 67 -1.46 -22.15 6.76
CA PHE A 67 -2.42 -22.10 5.66
C PHE A 67 -3.81 -22.59 6.08
N ALA A 68 -3.88 -23.71 6.78
CA ALA A 68 -5.13 -24.29 7.26
C ALA A 68 -5.84 -23.37 8.27
N GLY A 69 -5.07 -22.63 9.08
CA GLY A 69 -5.59 -21.69 10.08
C GLY A 69 -5.90 -20.28 9.53
N PHE A 70 -5.59 -19.97 8.27
CA PHE A 70 -5.72 -18.61 7.74
C PHE A 70 -7.19 -18.19 7.58
N PRO A 71 -7.69 -17.18 8.35
CA PRO A 71 -9.12 -16.90 8.45
C PRO A 71 -9.61 -15.91 7.38
N SER A 72 -9.39 -16.25 6.10
CA SER A 72 -9.85 -15.44 4.97
C SER A 72 -10.47 -16.31 3.88
N LEU A 73 -11.66 -15.92 3.42
CA LEU A 73 -12.32 -16.55 2.27
C LEU A 73 -11.70 -16.11 0.94
N PHE A 74 -10.99 -14.97 0.91
CA PHE A 74 -10.42 -14.41 -0.31
C PHE A 74 -9.52 -15.41 -1.05
N TRP A 75 -8.56 -16.01 -0.35
CA TRP A 75 -7.60 -16.93 -0.99
C TRP A 75 -8.22 -18.27 -1.38
N ARG A 76 -9.28 -18.70 -0.70
CA ARG A 76 -10.07 -19.87 -1.10
C ARG A 76 -10.79 -19.60 -2.42
N THR A 77 -11.37 -18.41 -2.56
CA THR A 77 -11.98 -17.96 -3.82
C THR A 77 -10.94 -17.84 -4.93
N VAL A 78 -9.76 -17.29 -4.66
CA VAL A 78 -8.66 -17.22 -5.64
C VAL A 78 -8.23 -18.62 -6.07
N ALA A 79 -8.02 -19.54 -5.13
CA ALA A 79 -7.65 -20.93 -5.43
C ALA A 79 -8.71 -21.66 -6.27
N TRP A 80 -9.99 -21.41 -5.98
CA TRP A 80 -11.11 -21.93 -6.76
C TRP A 80 -11.12 -21.35 -8.19
N LEU A 81 -10.92 -20.04 -8.36
CA LEU A 81 -10.83 -19.41 -9.68
C LEU A 81 -9.65 -19.95 -10.52
N CYS A 82 -8.57 -20.38 -9.88
CA CYS A 82 -7.42 -21.00 -10.53
C CYS A 82 -7.71 -22.37 -11.18
N THR A 83 -8.95 -22.87 -11.09
CA THR A 83 -9.42 -24.01 -11.89
C THR A 83 -9.74 -23.64 -13.34
N TRP A 84 -10.03 -22.35 -13.61
CA TRP A 84 -10.36 -21.86 -14.95
C TRP A 84 -9.33 -20.89 -15.53
N PHE A 85 -8.60 -20.17 -14.69
CA PHE A 85 -7.69 -19.11 -15.11
C PHE A 85 -6.32 -19.24 -14.45
N GLU A 86 -5.29 -18.62 -15.04
CA GLU A 86 -3.99 -18.51 -14.41
C GLU A 86 -4.02 -17.60 -13.19
N LEU A 87 -3.27 -17.97 -12.14
CA LEU A 87 -3.23 -17.24 -10.87
C LEU A 87 -2.82 -15.77 -11.06
N GLU A 88 -1.81 -15.51 -11.88
CA GLU A 88 -1.33 -14.15 -12.17
C GLU A 88 -2.44 -13.31 -12.84
N THR A 89 -3.18 -13.89 -13.79
CA THR A 89 -4.31 -13.23 -14.46
C THR A 89 -5.44 -12.88 -13.49
N ILE A 90 -5.81 -13.82 -12.60
CA ILE A 90 -6.84 -13.59 -11.57
C ILE A 90 -6.45 -12.43 -10.66
N LEU A 91 -5.19 -12.39 -10.21
CA LEU A 91 -4.69 -11.33 -9.34
C LEU A 91 -4.61 -9.99 -10.07
N LEU A 92 -4.18 -9.95 -11.33
CA LEU A 92 -4.18 -8.74 -12.13
C LEU A 92 -5.59 -8.17 -12.31
N ILE A 93 -6.56 -8.99 -12.73
CA ILE A 93 -7.95 -8.57 -12.89
C ILE A 93 -8.53 -8.12 -11.55
N GLY A 94 -8.30 -8.91 -10.49
CA GLY A 94 -8.76 -8.59 -9.13
C GLY A 94 -8.22 -7.26 -8.63
N LEU A 95 -6.98 -6.91 -8.97
CA LEU A 95 -6.36 -5.63 -8.65
C LEU A 95 -7.10 -4.46 -9.32
N PHE A 96 -7.32 -4.57 -10.63
CA PHE A 96 -8.03 -3.55 -11.41
C PHE A 96 -9.45 -3.35 -10.90
N VAL A 97 -10.17 -4.44 -10.62
CA VAL A 97 -11.53 -4.38 -10.06
C VAL A 97 -11.51 -3.72 -8.68
N SER A 98 -10.60 -4.11 -7.79
CA SER A 98 -10.52 -3.56 -6.44
C SER A 98 -10.21 -2.06 -6.44
N HIS A 99 -9.28 -1.63 -7.29
CA HIS A 99 -8.93 -0.21 -7.43
C HIS A 99 -10.03 0.59 -8.12
N PHE A 100 -10.71 0.01 -9.10
CA PHE A 100 -11.89 0.64 -9.69
C PHE A 100 -12.98 0.87 -8.64
N LEU A 101 -13.31 -0.15 -7.84
CA LEU A 101 -14.27 -0.01 -6.75
C LEU A 101 -13.83 1.08 -5.76
N ALA A 102 -12.55 1.12 -5.41
CA ALA A 102 -12.02 2.13 -4.51
C ALA A 102 -12.11 3.56 -5.08
N PHE A 103 -11.59 3.80 -6.28
CA PHE A 103 -11.60 5.15 -6.88
C PHE A 103 -12.99 5.61 -7.27
N TRP A 104 -13.88 4.70 -7.68
CA TRP A 104 -15.29 5.05 -7.87
C TRP A 104 -15.94 5.44 -6.53
N GLY A 105 -15.67 4.70 -5.45
CA GLY A 105 -16.11 5.07 -4.11
C GLY A 105 -15.56 6.43 -3.67
N LEU A 106 -14.27 6.70 -3.88
CA LEU A 106 -13.67 8.00 -3.58
C LEU A 106 -14.30 9.11 -4.41
N ALA A 107 -14.57 8.87 -5.69
CA ALA A 107 -15.25 9.83 -6.55
C ALA A 107 -16.63 10.18 -5.99
N ARG A 108 -17.42 9.18 -5.59
CA ARG A 108 -18.73 9.35 -4.96
C ARG A 108 -18.65 10.12 -3.63
N MET A 109 -17.66 9.79 -2.79
CA MET A 109 -17.42 10.46 -1.51
C MET A 109 -17.08 11.95 -1.72
N ILE A 110 -16.20 12.26 -2.67
CA ILE A 110 -15.80 13.64 -2.99
C ILE A 110 -16.97 14.40 -3.63
N ALA A 111 -17.71 13.78 -4.56
CA ALA A 111 -18.80 14.42 -5.30
C ALA A 111 -20.01 14.78 -4.42
N ARG A 112 -20.14 14.15 -3.24
CA ARG A 112 -21.10 14.56 -2.20
C ARG A 112 -20.88 16.00 -1.76
N ASP A 113 -19.61 16.40 -1.62
CA ASP A 113 -19.21 17.69 -1.07
C ASP A 113 -18.72 18.66 -2.16
N LEU A 114 -18.34 18.14 -3.33
CA LEU A 114 -17.81 18.86 -4.50
C LEU A 114 -18.59 18.50 -5.78
N PRO A 115 -19.70 19.20 -6.10
CA PRO A 115 -20.48 18.90 -7.30
C PRO A 115 -19.80 19.32 -8.61
N ASP A 116 -18.74 20.14 -8.55
CA ASP A 116 -17.98 20.55 -9.73
C ASP A 116 -17.07 19.41 -10.21
N THR A 117 -17.39 18.88 -11.40
CA THR A 117 -16.68 17.74 -12.01
C THR A 117 -15.19 18.00 -12.25
N ARG A 118 -14.78 19.25 -12.46
CA ARG A 118 -13.36 19.60 -12.69
C ARG A 118 -12.56 19.44 -11.39
N PHE A 119 -13.11 19.92 -10.28
CA PHE A 119 -12.47 19.79 -8.98
C PHE A 119 -12.52 18.36 -8.46
N LEU A 120 -13.63 17.66 -8.70
CA LEU A 120 -13.71 16.21 -8.48
C LEU A 120 -12.56 15.49 -9.21
N ALA A 121 -12.34 15.79 -10.49
CA ALA A 121 -11.27 15.19 -11.27
C ALA A 121 -9.88 15.54 -10.71
N ILE A 122 -9.62 16.80 -10.36
CA ILE A 122 -8.32 17.23 -9.77
C ILE A 122 -8.02 16.45 -8.50
N VAL A 123 -8.98 16.39 -7.56
CA VAL A 123 -8.78 15.71 -6.28
C VAL A 123 -8.63 14.20 -6.51
N LEU A 124 -9.51 13.58 -7.30
CA LEU A 124 -9.47 12.14 -7.50
C LEU A 124 -8.21 11.69 -8.24
N LEU A 125 -7.78 12.40 -9.29
CA LEU A 125 -6.57 12.06 -10.03
C LEU A 125 -5.31 12.38 -9.21
N GLY A 126 -5.34 13.41 -8.37
CA GLY A 126 -4.29 13.67 -7.39
C GLY A 126 -4.15 12.54 -6.37
N LEU A 127 -5.27 12.00 -5.88
CA LEU A 127 -5.29 10.80 -5.04
C LEU A 127 -4.78 9.58 -5.81
N ALA A 128 -5.19 9.39 -7.07
CA ALA A 128 -4.74 8.28 -7.91
C ALA A 128 -3.23 8.27 -8.14
N LEU A 129 -2.61 9.44 -8.21
CA LEU A 129 -1.15 9.56 -8.33
C LEU A 129 -0.43 9.59 -6.98
N SER A 130 -1.17 9.57 -5.87
CA SER A 130 -0.60 9.78 -4.54
C SER A 130 0.29 8.61 -4.09
N PRO A 131 1.58 8.84 -3.85
CA PRO A 131 2.44 7.82 -3.24
C PRO A 131 2.05 7.51 -1.79
N PHE A 132 1.34 8.41 -1.09
CA PHE A 132 0.85 8.13 0.26
C PHE A 132 -0.08 6.93 0.29
N LEU A 133 -1.01 6.88 -0.66
CA LEU A 133 -2.00 5.80 -0.77
C LEU A 133 -1.36 4.44 -1.03
N THR A 134 -0.14 4.43 -1.59
CA THR A 134 0.62 3.24 -1.94
C THR A 134 1.64 2.84 -0.88
N MET A 135 2.30 3.80 -0.22
CA MET A 135 3.52 3.56 0.56
C MET A 135 3.50 4.07 2.01
N ALA A 136 2.62 5.01 2.36
CA ALA A 136 2.76 5.74 3.62
C ALA A 136 1.64 5.41 4.61
N ALA A 137 2.05 4.88 5.75
CA ALA A 137 1.27 4.81 6.97
C ALA A 137 2.24 5.21 8.11
N PRO A 138 2.22 6.49 8.54
CA PRO A 138 3.30 7.09 9.33
C PRO A 138 3.41 6.54 10.76
N PHE A 139 2.38 5.87 11.26
CA PHE A 139 2.34 5.35 12.63
C PHE A 139 2.50 3.84 12.66
N GLY A 140 1.54 3.10 12.09
CA GLY A 140 1.53 1.64 12.05
C GLY A 140 2.21 1.05 10.83
N GLY A 141 2.46 1.85 9.79
CA GLY A 141 3.07 1.49 8.51
C GLY A 141 2.76 0.12 7.93
N GLY A 142 3.67 -0.28 7.05
CA GLY A 142 3.39 -1.27 6.01
C GLY A 142 2.96 -0.60 4.70
N GLY A 143 2.74 -1.43 3.68
CA GLY A 143 2.27 -0.97 2.37
C GLY A 143 0.86 -0.40 2.46
N GLY A 144 0.62 0.70 1.74
CA GLY A 144 -0.70 1.33 1.67
C GLY A 144 -1.76 0.41 1.06
N ILE A 145 -3.03 0.79 1.21
CA ILE A 145 -4.19 0.02 0.71
C ILE A 145 -4.13 -0.17 -0.82
N PHE A 146 -3.44 0.74 -1.53
CA PHE A 146 -3.43 0.81 -3.00
C PHE A 146 -2.08 0.40 -3.62
N GLY A 147 -1.39 -0.57 -3.02
CA GLY A 147 -0.14 -1.12 -3.52
C GLY A 147 -0.20 -1.74 -4.93
N GLY A 148 0.96 -2.16 -5.45
CA GLY A 148 1.07 -2.91 -6.71
C GLY A 148 0.65 -4.39 -6.60
N LEU A 149 0.37 -4.89 -5.40
CA LEU A 149 -0.03 -6.29 -5.15
C LEU A 149 -1.55 -6.42 -4.99
N MET A 150 -2.09 -7.50 -5.55
CA MET A 150 -3.46 -7.91 -5.25
C MET A 150 -3.46 -8.84 -4.04
N THR A 151 -4.00 -8.35 -2.93
CA THR A 151 -4.12 -9.11 -1.68
C THR A 151 -5.53 -8.97 -1.14
N GLN A 152 -5.86 -9.70 -0.06
CA GLN A 152 -7.14 -9.47 0.62
C GLN A 152 -7.26 -8.04 1.17
N THR A 153 -6.14 -7.36 1.44
CA THR A 153 -6.11 -5.94 1.87
C THR A 153 -6.65 -5.02 0.80
N THR A 154 -6.27 -5.24 -0.46
CA THR A 154 -6.63 -4.38 -1.59
C THR A 154 -8.13 -4.39 -1.85
N LEU A 155 -8.73 -5.58 -1.90
CA LEU A 155 -10.18 -5.72 -2.05
C LEU A 155 -10.93 -5.18 -0.84
N ALA A 156 -10.48 -5.50 0.38
CA ALA A 156 -11.10 -4.99 1.60
C ALA A 156 -11.03 -3.47 1.70
N GLY A 157 -9.96 -2.85 1.20
CA GLY A 157 -9.84 -1.39 1.11
C GLY A 157 -10.86 -0.74 0.21
N GLY A 158 -11.13 -1.31 -0.97
CA GLY A 158 -12.20 -0.86 -1.85
C GLY A 158 -13.57 -0.96 -1.18
N LEU A 159 -13.87 -2.08 -0.51
CA LEU A 159 -15.11 -2.25 0.25
C LEU A 159 -15.21 -1.30 1.45
N ALA A 160 -14.08 -0.99 2.12
CA ALA A 160 -14.03 -0.08 3.26
C ALA A 160 -14.47 1.34 2.87
N ILE A 161 -14.06 1.81 1.70
CA ILE A 161 -14.49 3.12 1.17
C ILE A 161 -16.01 3.13 0.97
N TRP A 162 -16.59 2.08 0.39
CA TRP A 162 -18.04 1.98 0.22
C TRP A 162 -18.80 1.86 1.54
N ALA A 163 -18.26 1.13 2.51
CA ALA A 163 -18.83 1.07 3.86
C ALA A 163 -18.79 2.46 4.53
N ALA A 164 -17.71 3.21 4.35
CA ALA A 164 -17.59 4.58 4.83
C ALA A 164 -18.59 5.53 4.13
N ILE A 165 -18.81 5.41 2.82
CA ILE A 165 -19.86 6.17 2.11
C ILE A 165 -21.24 5.85 2.70
N CYS A 166 -21.52 4.58 2.96
CA CYS A 166 -22.79 4.18 3.59
C CYS A 166 -22.96 4.82 4.97
N LEU A 167 -21.91 4.88 5.79
CA LEU A 167 -21.95 5.63 7.06
C LEU A 167 -22.20 7.12 6.82
N LEU A 168 -21.46 7.75 5.90
CA LEU A 168 -21.60 9.16 5.55
C LEU A 168 -23.03 9.51 5.06
N GLU A 169 -23.70 8.60 4.36
CA GLU A 169 -25.09 8.73 3.88
C GLU A 169 -26.15 8.26 4.89
N GLY A 170 -25.76 7.75 6.07
CA GLY A 170 -26.69 7.23 7.08
C GLY A 170 -27.33 5.89 6.70
N ARG A 171 -26.76 5.14 5.76
CA ARG A 171 -27.23 3.84 5.25
C ARG A 171 -26.63 2.68 6.04
N TRP A 172 -27.01 2.59 7.31
CA TRP A 172 -26.45 1.66 8.30
C TRP A 172 -26.40 0.19 7.89
N VAL A 173 -27.52 -0.35 7.38
CA VAL A 173 -27.62 -1.78 7.03
C VAL A 173 -26.67 -2.16 5.89
N TRP A 174 -26.57 -1.31 4.85
CA TRP A 174 -25.65 -1.53 3.74
C TRP A 174 -24.18 -1.39 4.18
N GLY A 175 -23.90 -0.42 5.05
CA GLY A 175 -22.57 -0.29 5.66
C GLY A 175 -22.18 -1.55 6.44
N ALA A 176 -23.09 -2.07 7.27
CA ALA A 176 -22.87 -3.30 8.04
C ALA A 176 -22.71 -4.53 7.16
N LEU A 177 -23.45 -4.64 6.05
CA LEU A 177 -23.27 -5.72 5.09
C LEU A 177 -21.84 -5.70 4.52
N LEU A 178 -21.37 -4.55 4.06
CA LEU A 178 -20.02 -4.40 3.52
C LEU A 178 -18.94 -4.67 4.56
N LEU A 179 -19.12 -4.16 5.78
CA LEU A 179 -18.20 -4.42 6.89
C LEU A 179 -18.18 -5.91 7.30
N GLY A 180 -19.33 -6.58 7.29
CA GLY A 180 -19.44 -8.02 7.52
C GLY A 180 -18.76 -8.86 6.43
N LEU A 181 -18.91 -8.47 5.16
CA LEU A 181 -18.16 -9.09 4.07
C LEU A 181 -16.64 -8.86 4.22
N MET A 182 -16.24 -7.65 4.59
CA MET A 182 -14.83 -7.35 4.89
C MET A 182 -14.30 -8.21 6.02
N LEU A 183 -15.09 -8.55 7.04
CA LEU A 183 -14.66 -9.42 8.13
C LEU A 183 -14.15 -10.77 7.61
N HIS A 184 -14.81 -11.34 6.60
CA HIS A 184 -14.40 -12.59 5.95
C HIS A 184 -13.27 -12.47 4.94
N ILE A 185 -12.96 -11.26 4.48
CA ILE A 185 -11.86 -10.98 3.55
C ILE A 185 -10.61 -10.61 4.35
N HIS A 186 -10.72 -9.57 5.18
CA HIS A 186 -9.64 -9.02 5.99
C HIS A 186 -10.18 -8.45 7.32
N VAL A 187 -10.16 -9.27 8.39
CA VAL A 187 -10.65 -8.91 9.73
C VAL A 187 -10.08 -7.60 10.27
N LEU A 188 -8.77 -7.36 10.14
CA LEU A 188 -8.15 -6.17 10.74
C LEU A 188 -8.74 -4.86 10.18
N LEU A 189 -8.87 -4.74 8.85
CA LEU A 189 -9.46 -3.55 8.23
C LEU A 189 -10.92 -3.35 8.63
N ALA A 190 -11.68 -4.46 8.80
CA ALA A 190 -13.04 -4.39 9.31
C ALA A 190 -13.08 -3.90 10.77
N VAL A 191 -12.17 -4.37 11.63
CA VAL A 191 -12.06 -3.90 13.02
C VAL A 191 -11.73 -2.42 13.08
N TYR A 192 -10.78 -1.93 12.26
CA TYR A 192 -10.41 -0.51 12.23
C TYR A 192 -11.60 0.37 11.86
N LEU A 193 -12.31 0.02 10.77
CA LEU A 193 -13.49 0.75 10.35
C LEU A 193 -14.67 0.60 11.33
N GLY A 194 -14.70 -0.49 12.11
CA GLY A 194 -15.67 -0.71 13.19
C GLY A 194 -15.68 0.42 14.22
N PHE A 195 -14.54 1.07 14.49
CA PHE A 195 -14.50 2.26 15.36
C PHE A 195 -15.29 3.44 14.78
N ALA A 196 -15.31 3.62 13.44
CA ALA A 196 -16.17 4.61 12.81
C ALA A 196 -17.65 4.25 12.98
N PHE A 197 -18.02 2.97 12.80
CA PHE A 197 -19.40 2.53 13.03
C PHE A 197 -19.87 2.82 14.46
N LEU A 198 -19.03 2.55 15.46
CA LEU A 198 -19.32 2.85 16.86
C LEU A 198 -19.48 4.36 17.10
N ALA A 199 -18.55 5.17 16.57
CA ALA A 199 -18.61 6.62 16.70
C ALA A 199 -19.88 7.19 16.05
N PHE A 200 -20.19 6.81 14.81
CA PHE A 200 -21.42 7.24 14.15
C PHE A 200 -22.67 6.74 14.88
N ALA A 201 -22.65 5.53 15.45
CA ALA A 201 -23.83 4.96 16.11
C ALA A 201 -24.17 5.78 17.35
N TRP A 202 -23.16 6.25 18.08
CA TRP A 202 -23.32 7.15 19.21
C TRP A 202 -24.05 8.45 18.82
N PHE A 203 -23.64 9.10 17.72
CA PHE A 203 -24.23 10.38 17.28
C PHE A 203 -25.59 10.21 16.57
N ASP A 204 -25.75 9.16 15.76
CA ASP A 204 -26.95 8.95 14.95
C ASP A 204 -28.04 8.15 15.68
N TRP A 205 -27.77 7.61 16.88
CA TRP A 205 -28.68 6.70 17.61
C TRP A 205 -30.11 7.20 17.66
N ARG A 206 -30.31 8.47 18.03
CA ARG A 206 -31.64 9.07 18.20
C ARG A 206 -32.46 9.09 16.90
N HIS A 207 -31.81 9.21 15.75
CA HIS A 207 -32.46 9.35 14.45
C HIS A 207 -32.52 8.01 13.68
N HIS A 208 -31.55 7.12 13.90
CA HIS A 208 -31.38 5.90 13.11
C HIS A 208 -31.44 4.60 13.93
N ARG A 209 -31.95 4.63 15.17
CA ARG A 209 -32.00 3.47 16.10
C ARG A 209 -32.34 2.14 15.44
N ARG A 210 -33.43 2.05 14.68
CA ARG A 210 -33.88 0.80 14.05
C ARG A 210 -32.85 0.26 13.04
N GLN A 211 -32.28 1.15 12.23
CA GLN A 211 -31.28 0.76 11.23
C GLN A 211 -29.95 0.38 11.89
N ILE A 212 -29.57 1.05 12.97
CA ILE A 212 -28.38 0.71 13.77
C ILE A 212 -28.54 -0.67 14.43
N ILE A 213 -29.71 -0.97 15.03
CA ILE A 213 -29.98 -2.30 15.60
C ILE A 213 -29.93 -3.39 14.52
N GLY A 214 -30.52 -3.12 13.34
CA GLY A 214 -30.43 -4.03 12.20
C GLY A 214 -28.99 -4.25 11.74
N ALA A 215 -28.20 -3.18 11.65
CA ALA A 215 -26.78 -3.23 11.32
C ALA A 215 -25.96 -4.05 12.33
N VAL A 216 -26.16 -3.84 13.64
CA VAL A 216 -25.50 -4.63 14.69
C VAL A 216 -25.89 -6.10 14.61
N SER A 217 -27.18 -6.40 14.42
CA SER A 217 -27.67 -7.78 14.29
C SER A 217 -27.02 -8.49 13.08
N LEU A 218 -26.90 -7.78 11.95
CA LEU A 218 -26.23 -8.29 10.76
C LEU A 218 -24.73 -8.52 11.02
N LEU A 219 -24.03 -7.59 11.67
CA LEU A 219 -22.61 -7.76 12.02
C LEU A 219 -22.38 -8.90 12.99
N LEU A 220 -23.29 -9.14 13.94
CA LEU A 220 -23.22 -10.31 14.83
C LEU A 220 -23.34 -11.61 14.04
N LEU A 221 -24.24 -11.68 13.05
CA LEU A 221 -24.40 -12.84 12.18
C LEU A 221 -23.10 -13.13 11.39
N PHE A 222 -22.54 -12.12 10.74
CA PHE A 222 -21.25 -12.24 10.04
C PHE A 222 -20.12 -12.59 11.02
N GLY A 223 -20.14 -11.99 12.22
CA GLY A 223 -19.20 -12.25 13.30
C GLY A 223 -19.19 -13.72 13.72
N VAL A 224 -20.35 -14.33 13.93
CA VAL A 224 -20.48 -15.76 14.26
C VAL A 224 -19.89 -16.63 13.13
N GLY A 225 -20.19 -16.32 11.87
CA GLY A 225 -19.62 -17.02 10.73
C GLY A 225 -18.09 -16.90 10.68
N TRP A 226 -17.55 -15.72 10.97
CA TRP A 226 -16.10 -15.50 10.98
C TRP A 226 -15.42 -16.19 12.16
N LEU A 227 -16.03 -16.19 13.35
CA LEU A 227 -15.51 -16.92 14.52
C LEU A 227 -15.41 -18.42 14.25
N ALA A 228 -16.34 -19.00 13.50
CA ALA A 228 -16.25 -20.40 13.07
C ALA A 228 -15.03 -20.63 12.15
N LEU A 229 -14.79 -19.73 11.20
CA LEU A 229 -13.62 -19.78 10.31
C LEU A 229 -12.30 -19.56 11.07
N ALA A 230 -12.28 -18.66 12.05
CA ALA A 230 -11.11 -18.26 12.81
C ALA A 230 -10.85 -19.11 14.06
N ARG A 231 -11.69 -20.12 14.36
CA ARG A 231 -11.63 -20.92 15.58
C ARG A 231 -10.22 -21.42 15.89
N ARG A 232 -9.51 -21.95 14.89
CA ARG A 232 -8.16 -22.48 15.06
C ARG A 232 -7.15 -21.39 15.45
N ALA A 233 -7.19 -20.25 14.77
CA ALA A 233 -6.31 -19.12 15.07
C ALA A 233 -6.61 -18.51 16.46
N LEU A 234 -7.89 -18.47 16.87
CA LEU A 234 -8.31 -17.94 18.17
C LEU A 234 -7.95 -18.86 19.35
N GLN A 235 -7.84 -20.16 19.10
CA GLN A 235 -7.43 -21.17 20.08
C GLN A 235 -5.91 -21.37 20.12
N ALA A 236 -5.15 -20.66 19.29
CA ALA A 236 -3.70 -20.80 19.26
C ALA A 236 -3.07 -20.34 20.59
N GLU A 237 -2.12 -21.13 21.07
CA GLU A 237 -1.29 -20.79 22.22
C GLU A 237 -0.12 -19.91 21.77
N TYR A 238 0.30 -19.00 22.65
CA TYR A 238 1.41 -18.08 22.42
C TYR A 238 2.61 -18.56 23.23
N PRO A 239 3.64 -19.13 22.59
CA PRO A 239 4.80 -19.63 23.31
C PRO A 239 5.64 -18.49 23.89
N GLU A 240 6.50 -18.83 24.86
CA GLU A 240 7.50 -17.90 25.38
C GLU A 240 8.39 -17.35 24.25
N GLY A 241 8.65 -16.05 24.27
CA GLY A 241 9.44 -15.41 23.22
C GLY A 241 8.66 -15.07 21.94
N TYR A 242 7.33 -15.28 21.92
CA TYR A 242 6.48 -14.97 20.76
C TYR A 242 6.46 -13.48 20.44
N VAL A 243 6.31 -12.63 21.46
CA VAL A 243 6.23 -11.17 21.25
C VAL A 243 7.55 -10.65 20.70
N GLU A 244 8.68 -11.18 21.19
CA GLU A 244 10.02 -10.86 20.73
C GLU A 244 10.20 -11.25 19.26
N ALA A 245 9.78 -12.47 18.89
CA ALA A 245 9.73 -12.93 17.49
C ALA A 245 8.92 -12.00 16.60
N LEU A 246 7.75 -11.59 17.10
CA LEU A 246 6.86 -10.71 16.38
C LEU A 246 7.43 -9.29 16.22
N LEU A 247 8.08 -8.75 17.26
CA LEU A 247 8.71 -7.43 17.25
C LEU A 247 9.98 -7.38 16.41
N ALA A 248 10.71 -8.47 16.26
CA ALA A 248 11.83 -8.48 15.32
C ALA A 248 11.36 -8.46 13.87
N HIS A 249 10.25 -9.13 13.57
CA HIS A 249 9.76 -9.20 12.20
C HIS A 249 8.89 -7.99 11.80
N TYR A 250 8.07 -7.49 12.71
CA TYR A 250 7.10 -6.42 12.48
C TYR A 250 7.12 -5.33 13.55
N PRO A 251 8.29 -4.74 13.86
CA PRO A 251 8.39 -3.77 14.95
C PRO A 251 7.42 -2.61 14.76
N TYR A 252 7.42 -2.07 13.55
CA TYR A 252 6.72 -0.84 13.23
C TYR A 252 5.20 -0.99 13.10
N HIS A 253 4.68 -2.22 13.04
CA HIS A 253 3.24 -2.49 13.03
C HIS A 253 2.65 -2.53 14.45
N LEU A 254 3.52 -2.65 15.45
CA LEU A 254 3.14 -3.01 16.80
C LEU A 254 3.52 -1.95 17.82
N VAL A 255 4.69 -1.35 17.66
CA VAL A 255 5.27 -0.44 18.65
C VAL A 255 5.64 0.86 17.96
N LEU A 256 5.05 1.96 18.41
CA LEU A 256 5.23 3.27 17.82
C LEU A 256 6.67 3.78 17.97
N SER A 257 7.30 3.50 19.11
CA SER A 257 8.66 3.91 19.45
C SER A 257 9.75 3.24 18.60
N THR A 258 9.41 2.16 17.89
CA THR A 258 10.34 1.55 16.93
C THR A 258 10.40 2.33 15.61
N ARG A 259 9.45 3.23 15.35
CA ARG A 259 9.45 4.05 14.13
C ARG A 259 10.58 5.06 14.12
N PRO A 260 11.17 5.33 12.95
CA PRO A 260 12.04 6.48 12.78
C PRO A 260 11.31 7.78 13.15
N ALA A 261 11.97 8.65 13.92
CA ALA A 261 11.38 9.90 14.39
C ALA A 261 10.84 10.79 13.26
N TYR A 262 11.47 10.78 12.07
CA TYR A 262 11.01 11.57 10.93
C TYR A 262 9.63 11.10 10.39
N GLU A 263 9.30 9.81 10.47
CA GLU A 263 7.99 9.28 10.04
C GLU A 263 6.90 9.69 11.03
N LEU A 264 7.20 9.62 12.33
CA LEU A 264 6.30 10.09 13.37
C LEU A 264 6.03 11.59 13.24
N LEU A 265 7.07 12.38 13.02
CA LEU A 265 6.94 13.81 12.75
C LEU A 265 6.08 14.07 11.51
N LEU A 266 6.24 13.29 10.44
CA LEU A 266 5.40 13.38 9.25
C LEU A 266 3.92 13.13 9.57
N GLY A 267 3.63 12.09 10.36
CA GLY A 267 2.27 11.79 10.83
C GLY A 267 1.68 12.89 11.72
N LEU A 268 2.47 13.44 12.64
CA LEU A 268 2.05 14.55 13.49
C LEU A 268 1.78 15.82 12.68
N PHE A 269 2.64 16.15 11.72
CA PHE A 269 2.43 17.26 10.81
C PHE A 269 1.19 17.05 9.94
N PHE A 270 0.84 15.80 9.61
CA PHE A 270 -0.36 15.49 8.84
C PHE A 270 -1.62 15.79 9.64
N LEU A 271 -1.66 15.33 10.89
CA LEU A 271 -2.74 15.65 11.82
C LEU A 271 -2.85 17.16 12.08
N ALA A 272 -1.73 17.84 12.28
CA ALA A 272 -1.69 19.28 12.45
C ALA A 272 -2.20 20.01 11.20
N GLY A 273 -1.78 19.58 10.00
CA GLY A 273 -2.18 20.17 8.72
C GLY A 273 -3.69 20.04 8.49
N MET A 274 -4.22 18.83 8.67
CA MET A 274 -5.67 18.57 8.63
C MET A 274 -6.43 19.49 9.59
N THR A 275 -5.99 19.55 10.85
CA THR A 275 -6.62 20.36 11.89
C THR A 275 -6.59 21.85 11.52
N ALA A 276 -5.45 22.34 11.02
CA ALA A 276 -5.27 23.72 10.62
C ALA A 276 -6.23 24.11 9.48
N VAL A 277 -6.42 23.23 8.48
CA VAL A 277 -7.37 23.45 7.39
C VAL A 277 -8.80 23.57 7.90
N VAL A 278 -9.23 22.65 8.76
CA VAL A 278 -10.59 22.67 9.31
C VAL A 278 -10.80 23.93 10.16
N VAL A 279 -9.86 24.25 11.05
CA VAL A 279 -9.94 25.45 11.91
C VAL A 279 -9.99 26.72 11.06
N LEU A 280 -9.15 26.82 10.03
CA LEU A 280 -9.15 27.95 9.12
C LEU A 280 -10.48 28.06 8.37
N ALA A 281 -11.02 26.94 7.87
CA ALA A 281 -12.31 26.91 7.21
C ALA A 281 -13.44 27.42 8.13
N VAL A 282 -13.47 26.95 9.38
CA VAL A 282 -14.44 27.39 10.39
C VAL A 282 -14.30 28.89 10.68
N ARG A 283 -13.08 29.39 10.89
CA ARG A 283 -12.82 30.82 11.11
C ARG A 283 -13.27 31.69 9.94
N ARG A 284 -13.36 31.13 8.73
CA ARG A 284 -13.81 31.82 7.51
C ARG A 284 -15.28 31.57 7.20
N GLY A 285 -16.05 31.02 8.14
CA GLY A 285 -17.49 30.80 8.00
C GLY A 285 -17.87 29.70 7.01
N ILE A 286 -16.93 28.81 6.67
CA ILE A 286 -17.20 27.68 5.79
C ILE A 286 -17.97 26.62 6.57
N VAL A 287 -19.04 26.12 5.95
CA VAL A 287 -19.87 25.05 6.53
C VAL A 287 -19.02 23.79 6.73
N ARG A 288 -19.08 23.27 7.96
CA ARG A 288 -18.38 22.04 8.33
C ARG A 288 -19.11 20.81 7.83
N ASP A 289 -18.33 19.83 7.43
CA ASP A 289 -18.81 18.47 7.18
C ASP A 289 -18.49 17.59 8.40
N HIS A 290 -19.35 17.69 9.41
CA HIS A 290 -19.17 16.98 10.67
C HIS A 290 -19.10 15.46 10.52
N ARG A 291 -19.75 14.89 9.49
CA ARG A 291 -19.74 13.44 9.27
C ARG A 291 -18.39 12.99 8.72
N LEU A 292 -17.83 13.70 7.74
CA LEU A 292 -16.49 13.38 7.23
C LEU A 292 -15.41 13.63 8.29
N GLU A 293 -15.52 14.71 9.06
CA GLU A 293 -14.63 14.96 10.20
C GLU A 293 -14.73 13.83 11.25
N LEU A 294 -15.94 13.36 11.57
CA LEU A 294 -16.14 12.25 12.50
C LEU A 294 -15.53 10.95 11.97
N LEU A 295 -15.69 10.66 10.67
CA LEU A 295 -15.08 9.49 10.04
C LEU A 295 -13.56 9.51 10.19
N VAL A 296 -12.92 10.63 9.86
CA VAL A 296 -11.46 10.80 9.96
C VAL A 296 -10.99 10.70 11.41
N THR A 297 -11.63 11.46 12.32
CA THR A 297 -11.20 11.53 13.73
C THR A 297 -11.46 10.23 14.50
N SER A 298 -12.45 9.44 14.10
CA SER A 298 -12.71 8.12 14.70
C SER A 298 -11.54 7.15 14.54
N MET A 299 -10.69 7.32 13.52
CA MET A 299 -9.49 6.49 13.31
C MET A 299 -8.37 6.79 14.32
N LEU A 300 -8.43 7.92 15.04
CA LEU A 300 -7.47 8.21 16.11
C LEU A 300 -7.62 7.26 17.29
N VAL A 301 -8.84 6.77 17.57
CA VAL A 301 -9.12 5.86 18.69
C VAL A 301 -8.34 4.56 18.57
N PRO A 302 -8.45 3.77 17.48
CA PRO A 302 -7.65 2.55 17.34
C PRO A 302 -6.15 2.84 17.33
N ILE A 303 -5.69 3.95 16.75
CA ILE A 303 -4.25 4.31 16.76
C ILE A 303 -3.78 4.53 18.20
N LEU A 304 -4.48 5.32 19.01
CA LEU A 304 -4.13 5.56 20.41
C LEU A 304 -4.16 4.28 21.24
N LEU A 305 -5.17 3.43 21.05
CA LEU A 305 -5.25 2.12 21.69
C LEU A 305 -4.10 1.22 21.24
N GLY A 306 -3.75 1.24 19.96
CA GLY A 306 -2.61 0.53 19.40
C GLY A 306 -1.29 0.97 20.01
N THR A 307 -1.08 2.27 20.19
CA THR A 307 0.07 2.81 20.92
C THR A 307 0.08 2.28 22.35
N VAL A 308 -1.07 2.30 23.04
CA VAL A 308 -1.13 1.82 24.43
C VAL A 308 -0.79 0.34 24.55
N VAL A 309 -1.38 -0.46 23.67
CA VAL A 309 -1.14 -1.90 23.61
C VAL A 309 0.31 -2.20 23.25
N GLY A 310 0.87 -1.51 22.26
CA GLY A 310 2.22 -1.70 21.76
C GLY A 310 3.31 -1.31 22.76
N GLU A 311 3.20 -0.12 23.32
CA GLU A 311 4.24 0.43 24.19
C GLU A 311 4.24 -0.22 25.58
N TRP A 312 3.05 -0.39 26.18
CA TRP A 312 2.94 -0.72 27.60
C TRP A 312 2.38 -2.12 27.91
N LEU A 313 1.35 -2.59 27.19
CA LEU A 313 0.66 -3.85 27.57
C LEU A 313 1.29 -5.10 26.94
N ARG A 314 1.69 -5.01 25.67
CA ARG A 314 2.33 -6.07 24.85
C ARG A 314 1.66 -7.45 24.94
N MET A 315 0.34 -7.49 25.18
CA MET A 315 -0.41 -8.75 25.22
C MET A 315 -0.53 -9.34 23.81
N PRO A 316 -0.09 -10.59 23.56
CA PRO A 316 -0.05 -11.18 22.22
C PRO A 316 -1.36 -11.04 21.42
N LYS A 317 -2.50 -11.36 22.06
CA LYS A 317 -3.82 -11.28 21.43
C LYS A 317 -4.20 -9.87 20.98
N LEU A 318 -3.79 -8.85 21.73
CA LEU A 318 -4.07 -7.46 21.38
C LEU A 318 -3.08 -6.93 20.33
N LEU A 319 -1.82 -7.38 20.36
CA LEU A 319 -0.83 -7.05 19.34
C LEU A 319 -1.23 -7.58 17.95
N LEU A 320 -1.85 -8.77 17.89
CA LEU A 320 -2.40 -9.33 16.65
C LEU A 320 -3.43 -8.42 15.96
N LEU A 321 -4.09 -7.52 16.71
CA LEU A 321 -5.04 -6.57 16.14
C LEU A 321 -4.36 -5.45 15.35
N GLN A 322 -3.03 -5.25 15.49
CA GLN A 322 -2.25 -4.25 14.76
C GLN A 322 -2.90 -2.86 14.70
N LEU A 323 -3.55 -2.41 15.79
CA LEU A 323 -4.43 -1.23 15.76
C LEU A 323 -3.73 0.07 15.31
N LEU A 324 -2.40 0.17 15.43
CA LEU A 324 -1.62 1.28 14.87
C LEU A 324 -1.82 1.44 13.35
N ARG A 325 -2.08 0.34 12.63
CA ARG A 325 -2.31 0.33 11.17
C ARG A 325 -3.67 0.88 10.77
N ALA A 326 -4.53 1.25 11.72
CA ALA A 326 -5.70 2.06 11.44
C ALA A 326 -5.32 3.45 10.89
N ASP A 327 -4.06 3.87 11.04
CA ASP A 327 -3.51 5.05 10.40
C ASP A 327 -3.68 5.07 8.88
N THR A 328 -3.77 3.91 8.23
CA THR A 328 -3.97 3.86 6.78
C THR A 328 -5.33 4.43 6.39
N PHE A 329 -6.36 4.25 7.23
CA PHE A 329 -7.67 4.89 7.04
C PHE A 329 -7.68 6.36 7.44
N LEU A 330 -6.96 6.72 8.52
CA LEU A 330 -6.74 8.12 8.90
C LEU A 330 -6.11 8.89 7.72
N THR A 331 -5.06 8.34 7.12
CA THR A 331 -4.38 8.91 5.96
C THR A 331 -5.31 8.96 4.76
N LEU A 332 -5.98 7.86 4.41
CA LEU A 332 -6.92 7.82 3.28
C LEU A 332 -8.01 8.90 3.40
N PHE A 333 -8.73 8.95 4.52
CA PHE A 333 -9.84 9.88 4.68
C PHE A 333 -9.36 11.31 4.92
N GLY A 334 -8.21 11.50 5.57
CA GLY A 334 -7.58 12.82 5.70
C GLY A 334 -7.12 13.40 4.36
N LEU A 335 -6.62 12.55 3.44
CA LEU A 335 -6.31 12.93 2.06
C LEU A 335 -7.54 13.28 1.22
N VAL A 336 -8.75 12.88 1.65
CA VAL A 336 -10.00 13.33 1.05
C VAL A 336 -10.48 14.64 1.71
N LEU A 337 -10.44 14.70 3.04
CA LEU A 337 -10.85 15.85 3.84
C LEU A 337 -10.10 17.14 3.47
N VAL A 338 -8.77 17.07 3.38
CA VAL A 338 -7.91 18.24 3.17
C VAL A 338 -8.19 18.92 1.82
N PRO A 339 -8.21 18.22 0.67
CA PRO A 339 -8.58 18.83 -0.60
C PRO A 339 -10.00 19.37 -0.66
N ILE A 340 -10.98 18.71 -0.01
CA ILE A 340 -12.38 19.21 0.04
C ILE A 340 -12.43 20.57 0.73
N TYR A 341 -11.83 20.68 1.92
CA TYR A 341 -11.78 21.95 2.62
C TYR A 341 -10.88 22.97 1.94
N GLY A 342 -9.78 22.54 1.32
CA GLY A 342 -8.92 23.37 0.47
C GLY A 342 -9.73 24.00 -0.66
N PHE A 343 -10.57 23.22 -1.36
CA PHE A 343 -11.46 23.76 -2.37
C PHE A 343 -12.49 24.74 -1.80
N ARG A 344 -13.14 24.40 -0.69
CA ARG A 344 -14.12 25.31 -0.06
C ARG A 344 -13.46 26.63 0.35
N LEU A 345 -12.24 26.57 0.88
CA LEU A 345 -11.41 27.73 1.19
C LEU A 345 -11.06 28.52 -0.06
N LEU A 346 -10.69 27.85 -1.15
CA LEU A 346 -10.45 28.51 -2.44
C LEU A 346 -11.68 29.31 -2.87
N VAL A 347 -12.86 28.70 -2.86
CA VAL A 347 -14.10 29.35 -3.27
C VAL A 347 -14.48 30.51 -2.34
N ALA A 348 -14.37 30.32 -1.03
CA ALA A 348 -14.77 31.31 -0.04
C ALA A 348 -13.80 32.50 0.04
N LEU A 349 -12.49 32.23 0.05
CA LEU A 349 -11.46 33.26 0.19
C LEU A 349 -11.20 34.00 -1.11
N TRP A 350 -11.55 33.43 -2.28
CA TRP A 350 -11.26 34.08 -3.56
C TRP A 350 -11.80 35.52 -3.65
N ASN A 351 -12.99 35.76 -3.09
CA ASN A 351 -13.62 37.08 -3.12
C ASN A 351 -13.01 38.08 -2.12
N LEU A 352 -12.26 37.60 -1.12
CA LEU A 352 -11.78 38.41 0.01
C LEU A 352 -10.25 38.56 0.04
N ALA A 353 -9.51 37.52 -0.35
CA ALA A 353 -8.06 37.42 -0.26
C ALA A 353 -7.51 36.33 -1.21
N PRO A 354 -7.43 36.59 -2.53
CA PRO A 354 -7.11 35.57 -3.53
C PRO A 354 -5.70 34.99 -3.41
N ALA A 355 -4.73 35.74 -2.90
CA ALA A 355 -3.38 35.20 -2.71
C ALA A 355 -3.33 34.21 -1.54
N ALA A 356 -3.99 34.54 -0.42
CA ALA A 356 -4.15 33.62 0.70
C ALA A 356 -4.94 32.36 0.28
N ALA A 357 -5.99 32.55 -0.54
CA ALA A 357 -6.77 31.46 -1.11
C ALA A 357 -5.89 30.49 -1.90
N LEU A 358 -5.03 30.98 -2.80
CA LEU A 358 -4.13 30.14 -3.59
C LEU A 358 -3.06 29.46 -2.74
N LEU A 359 -2.42 30.20 -1.83
CA LEU A 359 -1.33 29.69 -1.00
C LEU A 359 -1.77 28.59 -0.03
N VAL A 360 -3.02 28.60 0.42
CA VAL A 360 -3.57 27.51 1.25
C VAL A 360 -4.16 26.41 0.38
N SER A 361 -4.96 26.76 -0.62
CA SER A 361 -5.78 25.78 -1.33
C SER A 361 -4.99 24.95 -2.34
N VAL A 362 -3.99 25.53 -3.01
CA VAL A 362 -3.17 24.78 -3.97
C VAL A 362 -2.34 23.71 -3.26
N PRO A 363 -1.60 24.01 -2.18
CA PRO A 363 -0.96 22.97 -1.38
C PRO A 363 -1.93 21.94 -0.80
N ALA A 364 -3.15 22.32 -0.40
CA ALA A 364 -4.15 21.36 0.09
C ALA A 364 -4.61 20.40 -1.03
N LEU A 365 -4.84 20.92 -2.24
CA LEU A 365 -5.24 20.13 -3.41
C LEU A 365 -4.12 19.22 -3.91
N LEU A 366 -2.87 19.69 -3.85
CA LEU A 366 -1.68 18.95 -4.28
C LEU A 366 -1.10 18.07 -3.18
N TYR A 367 -1.60 18.19 -1.94
CA TYR A 367 -1.08 17.46 -0.79
C TYR A 367 -0.87 15.96 -1.02
N PRO A 368 -1.80 15.23 -1.69
CA PRO A 368 -1.61 13.81 -1.99
C PRO A 368 -0.33 13.50 -2.78
N LEU A 369 0.21 14.44 -3.54
CA LEU A 369 1.38 14.23 -4.41
C LEU A 369 2.73 14.48 -3.72
N THR A 370 2.73 14.99 -2.48
CA THR A 370 3.93 15.60 -1.89
C THR A 370 4.70 14.72 -0.90
N GLU A 371 4.27 13.48 -0.66
CA GLU A 371 4.84 12.58 0.36
C GLU A 371 4.91 13.20 1.77
N GLY A 372 4.11 14.25 2.00
CA GLY A 372 4.00 14.96 3.27
C GLY A 372 5.15 15.92 3.50
N ARG A 373 6.07 16.05 2.55
CA ARG A 373 7.20 16.97 2.65
C ARG A 373 6.76 18.42 2.48
N ALA A 374 5.64 18.69 1.81
CA ALA A 374 5.10 20.04 1.65
C ALA A 374 4.36 20.57 2.90
N LEU A 375 4.30 19.79 3.96
CA LEU A 375 3.42 19.98 5.11
C LEU A 375 3.91 21.03 6.11
N PRO A 376 5.22 21.20 6.38
CA PRO A 376 5.72 22.35 7.12
C PRO A 376 5.41 23.67 6.41
N THR A 377 5.56 23.70 5.08
CA THR A 377 5.16 24.87 4.26
C THR A 377 3.67 25.12 4.37
N PHE A 378 2.85 24.07 4.31
CA PHE A 378 1.41 24.14 4.50
C PHE A 378 1.03 24.78 5.84
N LEU A 379 1.59 24.25 6.93
CA LEU A 379 1.34 24.71 8.30
C LEU A 379 1.77 26.16 8.50
N THR A 380 2.90 26.54 7.93
CA THR A 380 3.43 27.91 8.02
C THR A 380 2.48 28.90 7.33
N VAL A 381 2.05 28.58 6.11
CA VAL A 381 1.10 29.42 5.36
C VAL A 381 -0.26 29.49 6.09
N ALA A 382 -0.78 28.35 6.55
CA ALA A 382 -2.04 28.30 7.28
C ALA A 382 -1.98 29.14 8.57
N ALA A 383 -0.88 29.06 9.33
CA ALA A 383 -0.68 29.87 10.54
C ALA A 383 -0.64 31.37 10.23
N VAL A 384 0.10 31.78 9.19
CA VAL A 384 0.17 33.18 8.75
C VAL A 384 -1.20 33.70 8.31
N VAL A 385 -1.95 32.93 7.53
CA VAL A 385 -3.30 33.30 7.06
C VAL A 385 -4.32 33.32 8.21
N ALA A 386 -4.17 32.43 9.19
CA ALA A 386 -5.02 32.37 10.37
C ALA A 386 -4.75 33.53 11.36
N ALA A 387 -3.52 34.02 11.42
CA ALA A 387 -3.12 35.18 12.24
C ALA A 387 -3.50 36.52 11.57
N ASP A 388 -3.65 36.56 10.25
CA ASP A 388 -4.00 37.78 9.52
C ASP A 388 -5.53 38.04 9.48
N SER A 389 -6.06 38.54 10.59
CA SER A 389 -7.46 38.96 10.70
C SER A 389 -7.79 40.24 9.92
N ARG A 390 -6.78 41.04 9.51
CA ARG A 390 -6.97 42.36 8.86
C ARG A 390 -6.57 42.39 7.38
N HIS A 391 -6.47 41.24 6.73
CA HIS A 391 -6.09 41.11 5.31
C HIS A 391 -4.77 41.84 4.96
N ARG A 392 -3.84 41.98 5.92
CA ARG A 392 -2.52 42.59 5.71
C ARG A 392 -1.66 41.72 4.82
N PHE A 393 -1.72 40.40 5.02
CA PHE A 393 -1.04 39.41 4.20
C PHE A 393 -1.49 39.52 2.75
N ASP A 394 -2.79 39.66 2.49
CA ASP A 394 -3.28 39.81 1.12
C ASP A 394 -2.87 41.16 0.49
N ARG A 395 -2.72 42.23 1.28
CA ARG A 395 -2.09 43.48 0.80
C ARG A 395 -0.62 43.29 0.46
N VAL A 396 0.14 42.59 1.31
CA VAL A 396 1.54 42.25 1.05
C VAL A 396 1.66 41.37 -0.19
N CYS A 397 0.85 40.31 -0.32
CA CYS A 397 0.84 39.47 -1.51
C CYS A 397 0.42 40.24 -2.76
N ARG A 398 -0.58 41.12 -2.71
CA ARG A 398 -0.92 41.98 -3.86
C ARG A 398 0.20 42.94 -4.22
N TRP A 399 0.92 43.47 -3.23
CA TRP A 399 2.10 44.30 -3.45
C TRP A 399 3.25 43.50 -4.08
N LEU A 400 3.53 42.29 -3.56
CA LEU A 400 4.52 41.35 -4.09
C LEU A 400 4.16 40.87 -5.50
N VAL A 401 2.89 40.53 -5.77
CA VAL A 401 2.41 40.08 -7.09
C VAL A 401 2.37 41.22 -8.10
N GLY A 402 2.08 42.45 -7.65
CA GLY A 402 2.21 43.65 -8.47
C GLY A 402 3.66 43.96 -8.86
N ASN A 403 4.62 43.41 -8.11
CA ASN A 403 6.05 43.57 -8.37
C ASN A 403 6.58 42.40 -9.22
N ARG A 404 6.73 42.66 -10.53
CA ARG A 404 7.14 41.65 -11.53
C ARG A 404 8.43 40.90 -11.17
N ILE A 405 9.34 41.56 -10.44
CA ILE A 405 10.62 40.96 -10.00
C ILE A 405 10.37 39.89 -8.93
N VAL A 406 9.48 40.16 -7.98
CA VAL A 406 9.17 39.22 -6.89
C VAL A 406 8.41 38.00 -7.41
N VAL A 407 7.48 38.19 -8.35
CA VAL A 407 6.80 37.07 -9.03
C VAL A 407 7.80 36.20 -9.79
N GLY A 408 8.74 36.81 -10.51
CA GLY A 408 9.82 36.08 -11.18
C GLY A 408 10.67 35.25 -10.21
N ILE A 409 11.06 35.84 -9.07
CA ILE A 409 11.83 35.15 -8.03
C ILE A 409 11.01 34.02 -7.38
N ALA A 410 9.74 34.25 -7.06
CA ALA A 410 8.87 33.24 -6.45
C ALA A 410 8.62 32.05 -7.39
N LEU A 411 8.44 32.31 -8.68
CA LEU A 411 8.31 31.26 -9.70
C LEU A 411 9.62 30.50 -9.89
N PHE A 412 10.76 31.20 -9.85
CA PHE A 412 12.07 30.57 -9.89
C PHE A 412 12.28 29.64 -8.70
N PHE A 413 11.97 30.09 -7.47
CA PHE A 413 12.06 29.25 -6.27
C PHE A 413 11.05 28.11 -6.27
N PHE A 414 9.83 28.34 -6.72
CA PHE A 414 8.84 27.27 -6.88
C PHE A 414 9.32 26.23 -7.89
N ALA A 415 9.81 26.66 -9.05
CA ALA A 415 10.39 25.78 -10.05
C ALA A 415 11.63 25.04 -9.53
N PHE A 416 12.46 25.69 -8.71
CA PHE A 416 13.64 25.09 -8.09
C PHE A 416 13.28 24.05 -7.03
N ILE A 417 12.27 24.32 -6.18
CA ILE A 417 11.76 23.37 -5.19
C ILE A 417 11.11 22.19 -5.90
N VAL A 418 10.31 22.44 -6.93
CA VAL A 418 9.72 21.40 -7.76
C VAL A 418 10.82 20.59 -8.45
N ALA A 419 11.82 21.22 -9.07
CA ALA A 419 12.95 20.54 -9.69
C ALA A 419 13.81 19.76 -8.68
N GLY A 420 13.99 20.23 -7.45
CA GLY A 420 14.73 19.53 -6.40
C GLY A 420 13.96 18.34 -5.83
N VAL A 421 12.64 18.48 -5.64
CA VAL A 421 11.75 17.37 -5.24
C VAL A 421 11.69 16.30 -6.33
N LEU A 422 11.76 16.71 -7.60
CA LEU A 422 11.68 15.83 -8.75
C LEU A 422 13.04 15.21 -9.14
N GLY A 423 14.13 15.95 -9.05
CA GLY A 423 15.49 15.52 -9.42
C GLY A 423 16.09 14.49 -8.47
N TRP A 424 15.65 14.44 -7.22
CA TRP A 424 16.14 13.46 -6.24
C TRP A 424 15.67 12.01 -6.53
N ARG A 425 14.73 11.80 -7.47
CA ARG A 425 14.33 10.45 -7.92
C ARG A 425 15.12 9.90 -9.11
N GLY A 426 16.23 10.54 -9.47
CA GLY A 426 17.30 9.94 -10.27
C GLY A 426 16.99 9.63 -11.75
N SER A 427 15.87 10.09 -12.33
CA SER A 427 15.45 9.68 -13.68
C SER A 427 14.86 10.78 -14.59
N LEU A 428 15.00 12.06 -14.25
CA LEU A 428 14.39 13.12 -15.07
C LEU A 428 15.39 13.79 -16.00
N ASP A 429 15.22 13.48 -17.29
CA ASP A 429 15.81 14.19 -18.42
C ASP A 429 15.42 15.69 -18.38
N PRO A 430 16.38 16.62 -18.55
CA PRO A 430 16.18 18.06 -18.75
C PRO A 430 15.00 18.47 -19.66
N GLY A 431 14.63 17.65 -20.64
CA GLY A 431 13.43 17.87 -21.48
C GLY A 431 12.11 17.92 -20.69
N LYS A 432 11.95 17.09 -19.65
CA LYS A 432 10.74 17.03 -18.81
C LYS A 432 10.65 18.23 -17.85
N LEU A 433 11.79 18.71 -17.38
CA LEU A 433 11.89 19.94 -16.59
C LEU A 433 11.49 21.17 -17.41
N THR A 434 11.82 21.18 -18.70
CA THR A 434 11.51 22.29 -19.62
C THR A 434 10.01 22.43 -19.90
N ILE A 435 9.29 21.30 -20.02
CA ILE A 435 7.82 21.30 -20.18
C ILE A 435 7.12 21.76 -18.89
N LEU A 436 7.62 21.34 -17.72
CA LEU A 436 7.11 21.83 -16.44
C LEU A 436 7.39 23.34 -16.27
N PHE A 437 8.54 23.80 -16.72
CA PHE A 437 8.93 25.22 -16.72
C PHE A 437 8.02 26.05 -17.62
N ALA A 438 7.72 25.57 -18.83
CA ALA A 438 6.80 26.23 -19.77
C ALA A 438 5.36 26.26 -19.24
N ALA A 439 4.92 25.19 -18.58
CA ALA A 439 3.57 25.08 -18.04
C ALA A 439 3.37 25.90 -16.74
N ALA A 440 4.42 26.07 -15.93
CA ALA A 440 4.41 26.92 -14.73
C ALA A 440 4.59 28.41 -15.03
N SER A 441 5.22 28.77 -16.16
CA SER A 441 5.43 30.15 -16.59
C SER A 441 4.26 30.74 -17.39
N ALA A 442 3.42 29.91 -18.03
CA ALA A 442 2.24 30.37 -18.75
C ALA A 442 1.19 31.10 -17.86
N PRO A 443 0.87 30.65 -16.63
CA PRO A 443 -0.02 31.38 -15.71
C PRO A 443 0.56 32.72 -15.26
N ALA A 444 1.89 32.84 -15.16
CA ALA A 444 2.57 34.05 -14.75
C ALA A 444 2.59 35.13 -15.84
N VAL A 445 2.83 34.71 -17.09
CA VAL A 445 2.74 35.59 -18.27
C VAL A 445 1.29 36.00 -18.50
N TYR A 446 0.32 35.13 -18.25
CA TYR A 446 -1.11 35.43 -18.41
C TYR A 446 -1.70 36.27 -17.26
N ALA A 447 -1.26 36.07 -16.01
CA ALA A 447 -1.63 36.90 -14.85
C ALA A 447 -1.17 38.35 -15.00
N SER A 448 -0.11 38.60 -15.78
CA SER A 448 0.35 39.96 -16.10
C SER A 448 -0.61 40.75 -17.01
N ARG A 449 -1.63 40.10 -17.60
CA ARG A 449 -2.60 40.73 -18.52
C ARG A 449 -4.03 40.89 -17.96
N LEU A 450 -4.37 40.31 -16.81
CA LEU A 450 -5.77 40.26 -16.36
C LEU A 450 -6.06 41.10 -15.11
N ARG A 451 -6.33 42.38 -15.35
CA ARG A 451 -7.06 43.28 -14.42
C ARG A 451 -8.60 43.17 -14.57
N ALA A 452 -9.13 42.27 -15.41
CA ALA A 452 -10.57 42.19 -15.68
C ALA A 452 -11.11 40.75 -15.59
N ALA A 453 -12.23 40.61 -14.86
CA ALA A 453 -13.18 39.49 -14.78
C ALA A 453 -12.84 38.24 -13.94
N ALA A 454 -13.61 38.06 -12.85
CA ALA A 454 -13.62 36.91 -11.93
C ALA A 454 -13.96 35.54 -12.57
N ILE A 455 -14.41 35.51 -13.84
CA ILE A 455 -14.72 34.28 -14.58
C ILE A 455 -13.44 33.62 -15.13
N GLN A 456 -12.36 34.37 -15.36
CA GLN A 456 -11.14 33.82 -15.94
C GLN A 456 -10.21 33.16 -14.92
N THR A 457 -10.36 33.42 -13.63
CA THR A 457 -9.42 32.97 -12.60
C THR A 457 -9.73 31.61 -11.99
N ARG A 458 -11.00 31.19 -11.92
CA ARG A 458 -11.34 29.77 -11.68
C ARG A 458 -10.73 28.88 -12.75
N THR A 459 -10.77 29.34 -14.01
CA THR A 459 -10.14 28.67 -15.13
C THR A 459 -8.63 28.57 -14.96
N LEU A 460 -7.96 29.63 -14.45
CA LEU A 460 -6.51 29.61 -14.20
C LEU A 460 -6.09 28.70 -13.03
N ALA A 461 -6.81 28.70 -11.91
CA ALA A 461 -6.52 27.78 -10.82
C ALA A 461 -6.75 26.31 -11.23
N THR A 462 -7.82 26.08 -12.00
CA THR A 462 -8.11 24.77 -12.61
C THR A 462 -6.99 24.37 -13.59
N LEU A 463 -6.57 25.28 -14.47
CA LEU A 463 -5.48 25.06 -15.42
C LEU A 463 -4.16 24.77 -14.70
N GLY A 464 -3.83 25.52 -13.64
CA GLY A 464 -2.64 25.28 -12.81
C GLY A 464 -2.66 23.91 -12.14
N ALA A 465 -3.80 23.51 -11.58
CA ALA A 465 -3.98 22.16 -11.03
C ALA A 465 -3.85 21.08 -12.11
N TRP A 466 -4.42 21.28 -13.31
CA TRP A 466 -4.24 20.37 -14.44
C TRP A 466 -2.79 20.30 -14.91
N VAL A 467 -2.08 21.42 -14.96
CA VAL A 467 -0.65 21.45 -15.31
C VAL A 467 0.16 20.62 -14.34
N VAL A 468 -0.06 20.78 -13.03
CA VAL A 468 0.66 20.00 -12.02
C VAL A 468 0.26 18.53 -12.10
N LEU A 469 -1.01 18.23 -12.32
CA LEU A 469 -1.51 16.86 -12.44
C LEU A 469 -0.93 16.16 -13.68
N ILE A 470 -0.94 16.81 -14.85
CA ILE A 470 -0.36 16.30 -16.09
C ILE A 470 1.15 16.15 -15.92
N GLY A 471 1.82 17.16 -15.35
CA GLY A 471 3.23 17.08 -15.00
C GLY A 471 3.52 15.85 -14.12
N SER A 472 2.78 15.70 -13.02
CA SER A 472 2.94 14.56 -12.10
C SER A 472 2.65 13.23 -12.80
N ALA A 473 1.63 13.16 -13.66
CA ALA A 473 1.36 11.98 -14.47
C ALA A 473 2.55 11.65 -15.39
N MET A 474 3.09 12.63 -16.12
CA MET A 474 4.25 12.43 -17.00
C MET A 474 5.54 12.02 -16.28
N LEU A 475 5.63 12.33 -14.98
CA LEU A 475 6.78 12.02 -14.13
C LEU A 475 6.65 10.65 -13.48
N LEU A 476 5.46 10.30 -13.01
CA LEU A 476 5.19 9.06 -12.28
C LEU A 476 4.83 7.90 -13.21
N VAL A 477 4.29 8.19 -14.38
CA VAL A 477 3.86 7.17 -15.34
C VAL A 477 4.97 6.91 -16.34
N ASP A 478 5.53 5.70 -16.28
CA ASP A 478 6.39 5.20 -17.34
C ASP A 478 5.53 4.92 -18.60
N PRO A 479 5.86 5.51 -19.77
CA PRO A 479 5.15 5.24 -21.02
C PRO A 479 5.06 3.74 -21.37
N ALA A 480 6.03 2.92 -20.96
CA ALA A 480 5.97 1.48 -21.14
C ALA A 480 4.87 0.84 -20.27
N MET A 481 4.71 1.36 -19.04
CA MET A 481 3.70 0.89 -18.09
C MET A 481 2.27 1.29 -18.47
N VAL A 482 2.09 2.35 -19.27
CA VAL A 482 0.79 2.69 -19.88
C VAL A 482 0.29 1.53 -20.75
N ARG A 483 1.18 0.93 -21.54
CA ARG A 483 0.83 -0.19 -22.44
C ARG A 483 0.75 -1.52 -21.70
N ARG A 484 1.60 -1.72 -20.69
CA ARG A 484 1.68 -2.94 -19.89
C ARG A 484 1.88 -2.56 -18.42
N PRO A 485 0.81 -2.38 -17.63
CA PRO A 485 0.90 -1.99 -16.22
C PRO A 485 1.32 -3.16 -15.33
N VAL A 486 2.33 -3.91 -15.78
CA VAL A 486 2.95 -5.06 -15.13
C VAL A 486 4.45 -4.76 -15.06
N ARG A 487 4.96 -4.68 -13.84
CA ARG A 487 6.37 -4.46 -13.57
C ARG A 487 7.15 -5.71 -13.97
N PRO A 488 8.11 -5.63 -14.90
CA PRO A 488 9.01 -6.75 -15.13
C PRO A 488 9.80 -7.04 -13.85
N PRO A 489 10.12 -8.31 -13.56
CA PRO A 489 10.97 -8.63 -12.41
C PRO A 489 12.33 -7.96 -12.57
N ALA A 490 12.87 -7.44 -11.47
CA ALA A 490 14.26 -6.96 -11.48
C ALA A 490 15.22 -8.14 -11.73
N ALA A 491 16.44 -7.88 -12.20
CA ALA A 491 17.40 -8.94 -12.54
C ALA A 491 17.63 -9.95 -11.39
N ALA A 492 17.78 -9.46 -10.15
CA ALA A 492 17.90 -10.32 -8.96
C ALA A 492 16.62 -11.13 -8.67
N GLU A 493 15.44 -10.55 -8.88
CA GLU A 493 14.16 -11.27 -8.74
C GLU A 493 13.99 -12.33 -9.82
N ALA A 494 14.41 -12.03 -11.06
CA ALA A 494 14.38 -12.97 -12.18
C ALA A 494 15.33 -14.15 -11.91
N ALA A 495 16.58 -13.88 -11.53
CA ALA A 495 17.55 -14.92 -11.16
C ALA A 495 17.07 -15.77 -9.98
N TRP A 496 16.40 -15.17 -8.99
CA TRP A 496 15.81 -15.93 -7.90
C TRP A 496 14.62 -16.80 -8.36
N ARG A 497 13.78 -16.28 -9.25
CA ARG A 497 12.67 -17.02 -9.85
C ARG A 497 13.16 -18.19 -10.70
N GLU A 498 14.29 -18.05 -11.39
CA GLU A 498 14.92 -19.15 -12.15
C GLU A 498 15.33 -20.32 -11.25
N VAL A 499 15.99 -20.06 -10.12
CA VAL A 499 16.35 -21.11 -9.14
C VAL A 499 15.10 -21.82 -8.63
N GLN A 500 14.03 -21.06 -8.33
CA GLN A 500 12.77 -21.64 -7.88
C GLN A 500 12.14 -22.53 -8.97
N ASN A 501 12.07 -22.05 -10.22
CA ASN A 501 11.55 -22.84 -11.33
C ASN A 501 12.38 -24.11 -11.54
N TRP A 502 13.72 -24.01 -11.49
CA TRP A 502 14.60 -25.17 -11.55
C TRP A 502 14.27 -26.18 -10.45
N ALA A 503 14.12 -25.74 -9.20
CA ALA A 503 13.77 -26.62 -8.08
C ALA A 503 12.42 -27.32 -8.30
N ARG A 504 11.41 -26.60 -8.82
CA ARG A 504 10.10 -27.18 -9.14
C ARG A 504 10.19 -28.30 -10.18
N GLU A 505 11.04 -28.12 -11.18
CA GLU A 505 11.14 -29.00 -12.36
C GLU A 505 12.12 -30.17 -12.13
N ASN A 506 13.10 -29.99 -11.24
CA ASN A 506 14.24 -30.92 -11.12
C ASN A 506 14.34 -31.63 -9.76
N THR A 507 13.40 -31.43 -8.84
CA THR A 507 13.44 -32.08 -7.52
C THR A 507 12.10 -32.72 -7.14
N PRO A 508 12.09 -33.78 -6.30
CA PRO A 508 10.87 -34.35 -5.74
C PRO A 508 10.02 -33.32 -4.96
N LYS A 509 8.69 -33.48 -4.94
CA LYS A 509 7.77 -32.56 -4.20
C LYS A 509 8.07 -32.47 -2.70
N ASP A 510 8.66 -33.52 -2.12
CA ASP A 510 9.08 -33.61 -0.72
C ASP A 510 10.48 -33.05 -0.46
N ALA A 511 11.18 -32.52 -1.47
CA ALA A 511 12.48 -31.90 -1.26
C ALA A 511 12.35 -30.62 -0.40
N VAL A 512 13.24 -30.51 0.59
CA VAL A 512 13.37 -29.34 1.47
C VAL A 512 14.73 -28.69 1.20
N PHE A 513 14.72 -27.38 0.98
CA PHE A 513 15.92 -26.61 0.65
C PHE A 513 16.40 -25.79 1.85
N LEU A 514 17.71 -25.79 2.12
CA LEU A 514 18.35 -24.74 2.89
C LEU A 514 18.58 -23.54 1.95
N VAL A 515 17.97 -22.40 2.25
CA VAL A 515 17.97 -21.23 1.35
C VAL A 515 18.52 -20.00 2.07
N PRO A 516 19.06 -19.00 1.33
CA PRO A 516 19.38 -17.73 1.94
C PRO A 516 18.10 -17.09 2.53
N PRO A 517 18.18 -16.41 3.70
CA PRO A 517 17.03 -15.75 4.32
C PRO A 517 16.37 -14.70 3.42
N PHE A 518 17.16 -14.06 2.55
CA PHE A 518 16.75 -13.07 1.55
C PHE A 518 17.18 -13.51 0.14
N PRO A 519 16.38 -13.24 -0.91
CA PRO A 519 15.22 -12.35 -0.94
C PRO A 519 13.93 -12.94 -0.34
N GLY A 520 13.92 -14.20 0.10
CA GLY A 520 12.74 -14.86 0.68
C GLY A 520 11.82 -15.45 -0.38
N GLY A 521 10.64 -15.96 0.01
CA GLY A 521 9.63 -16.41 -0.96
C GLY A 521 9.98 -17.63 -1.80
N PHE A 522 10.93 -18.47 -1.39
CA PHE A 522 11.37 -19.64 -2.18
C PHE A 522 10.19 -20.55 -2.61
N ARG A 523 9.17 -20.70 -1.75
CA ARG A 523 8.00 -21.55 -2.00
C ARG A 523 7.10 -21.06 -3.14
N VAL A 524 7.20 -19.78 -3.54
CA VAL A 524 6.26 -19.12 -4.47
C VAL A 524 6.23 -19.82 -5.82
N PHE A 525 7.40 -19.97 -6.45
CA PHE A 525 7.51 -20.59 -7.77
C PHE A 525 8.10 -21.99 -7.70
N SER A 526 8.86 -22.33 -6.65
CA SER A 526 9.44 -23.67 -6.52
C SER A 526 8.39 -24.72 -6.19
N GLN A 527 7.34 -24.34 -5.46
CA GLN A 527 6.42 -25.29 -4.85
C GLN A 527 7.18 -26.40 -4.10
N ARG A 528 8.32 -26.05 -3.50
CA ARG A 528 9.14 -26.89 -2.62
C ARG A 528 9.27 -26.20 -1.28
N SER A 529 9.40 -26.99 -0.23
CA SER A 529 9.62 -26.46 1.10
C SER A 529 11.02 -25.88 1.22
N CYS A 530 11.17 -24.86 2.05
CA CYS A 530 12.48 -24.45 2.53
C CYS A 530 12.55 -24.61 4.04
N TRP A 531 13.75 -24.87 4.55
CA TRP A 531 13.95 -25.12 5.97
C TRP A 531 13.65 -23.87 6.79
N VAL A 532 14.16 -22.71 6.40
CA VAL A 532 13.74 -21.44 6.97
C VAL A 532 13.96 -20.33 5.95
N SER A 533 13.06 -19.36 5.92
CA SER A 533 13.29 -18.06 5.31
C SER A 533 13.02 -16.96 6.33
N TRP A 534 13.59 -15.76 6.13
CA TRP A 534 13.24 -14.63 7.00
C TRP A 534 11.72 -14.38 6.97
N ARG A 535 11.14 -14.46 5.77
CA ARG A 535 9.73 -14.19 5.46
C ARG A 535 8.78 -15.25 6.02
N ASP A 536 9.29 -16.38 6.51
CA ASP A 536 8.47 -17.35 7.26
C ASP A 536 7.96 -16.76 8.59
N GLY A 537 8.56 -15.67 9.10
CA GLY A 537 8.03 -14.92 10.24
C GLY A 537 6.67 -14.26 9.99
N ASP A 538 6.24 -14.13 8.73
CA ASP A 538 4.89 -13.67 8.37
C ASP A 538 3.81 -14.58 8.96
N ILE A 539 4.11 -15.85 9.29
CA ILE A 539 3.08 -16.78 9.74
C ILE A 539 2.73 -16.64 11.22
N PHE A 540 3.49 -15.85 11.99
CA PHE A 540 3.25 -15.64 13.41
C PHE A 540 1.87 -15.08 13.72
N TRP A 541 1.23 -14.41 12.75
CA TRP A 541 -0.13 -13.87 12.88
C TRP A 541 -1.21 -14.95 12.94
N VAL A 542 -0.95 -16.11 12.33
CA VAL A 542 -1.94 -17.19 12.17
C VAL A 542 -1.51 -18.50 12.81
N TYR A 543 -0.20 -18.68 13.03
CA TYR A 543 0.38 -19.85 13.67
C TYR A 543 1.48 -19.45 14.67
N PRO A 544 1.10 -18.83 15.82
CA PRO A 544 2.04 -18.37 16.84
C PRO A 544 3.03 -19.44 17.36
N SER A 545 2.60 -20.70 17.42
CA SER A 545 3.43 -21.81 17.92
C SER A 545 4.65 -22.11 17.06
N TYR A 546 4.77 -21.55 15.85
CA TYR A 546 5.97 -21.69 15.02
C TYR A 546 7.11 -20.74 15.42
N ALA A 547 6.83 -19.68 16.18
CA ALA A 547 7.85 -18.69 16.55
C ALA A 547 9.11 -19.27 17.22
N PRO A 548 9.03 -20.26 18.15
CA PRO A 548 10.21 -20.89 18.72
C PRO A 548 11.05 -21.65 17.69
N GLU A 549 10.40 -22.41 16.79
CA GLU A 549 11.10 -23.17 15.76
C GLU A 549 11.76 -22.26 14.73
N TRP A 550 11.08 -21.19 14.29
CA TRP A 550 11.67 -20.19 13.43
C TRP A 550 12.91 -19.55 14.05
N ARG A 551 12.84 -19.13 15.32
CA ARG A 551 13.99 -18.56 16.05
C ARG A 551 15.15 -19.55 16.14
N ARG A 552 14.86 -20.82 16.45
CA ARG A 552 15.87 -21.89 16.50
C ARG A 552 16.58 -22.04 15.16
N ARG A 553 15.84 -22.07 14.03
CA ARG A 553 16.41 -22.21 12.68
C ARG A 553 17.23 -20.98 12.25
N ILE A 554 16.76 -19.77 12.56
CA ILE A 554 17.52 -18.53 12.30
C ILE A 554 18.81 -18.49 13.13
N ALA A 555 18.75 -18.88 14.40
CA ALA A 555 19.92 -18.94 15.28
C ALA A 555 20.95 -19.98 14.83
N ALA A 556 20.50 -21.14 14.34
CA ALA A 556 21.37 -22.19 13.80
C ALA A 556 22.16 -21.74 12.55
N LEU A 557 21.67 -20.75 11.80
CA LEU A 557 22.40 -20.11 10.71
C LEU A 557 23.40 -19.03 11.19
N GLY A 558 23.50 -18.79 12.51
CA GLY A 558 24.37 -17.75 13.07
C GLY A 558 23.98 -16.33 12.67
N LEU A 559 22.72 -16.11 12.28
CA LEU A 559 22.27 -14.83 11.75
C LEU A 559 22.00 -13.83 12.88
N PRO A 560 22.39 -12.55 12.70
CA PRO A 560 22.06 -11.52 13.66
C PRO A 560 20.53 -11.35 13.71
N TYR A 561 19.99 -11.38 14.92
CA TYR A 561 18.57 -11.19 15.17
C TYR A 561 18.41 -10.29 16.40
N LEU A 562 17.83 -9.10 16.20
CA LEU A 562 17.57 -8.13 17.26
C LEU A 562 16.10 -7.70 17.20
N PRO A 563 15.30 -7.91 18.27
CA PRO A 563 13.95 -7.36 18.35
C PRO A 563 13.95 -5.85 18.08
N GLY A 564 13.06 -5.37 17.21
CA GLY A 564 13.01 -3.94 16.86
C GLY A 564 13.79 -3.55 15.60
N HIS A 565 14.68 -4.40 15.08
CA HIS A 565 15.60 -4.02 14.00
C HIS A 565 15.85 -5.15 13.00
N VAL A 566 15.55 -4.90 11.72
CA VAL A 566 15.86 -5.82 10.62
C VAL A 566 16.93 -5.19 9.74
N ASP A 567 18.12 -5.75 9.76
CA ASP A 567 19.21 -5.37 8.86
C ASP A 567 19.38 -6.45 7.77
N VAL A 568 18.71 -6.21 6.64
CA VAL A 568 18.72 -7.13 5.48
C VAL A 568 20.13 -7.33 4.94
N GLU A 569 20.96 -6.27 4.94
CA GLU A 569 22.33 -6.32 4.45
C GLU A 569 23.21 -7.15 5.38
N ALA A 570 23.11 -6.92 6.70
CA ALA A 570 23.87 -7.71 7.69
C ALA A 570 23.48 -9.19 7.69
N ILE A 571 22.19 -9.52 7.58
CA ILE A 571 21.72 -10.91 7.50
C ILE A 571 22.22 -11.57 6.21
N THR A 572 22.12 -10.87 5.08
CA THR A 572 22.62 -11.35 3.79
C THR A 572 24.13 -11.59 3.83
N ALA A 573 24.88 -10.63 4.39
CA ALA A 573 26.32 -10.74 4.55
C ALA A 573 26.72 -11.86 5.52
N ALA A 574 25.96 -12.10 6.58
CA ALA A 574 26.19 -13.20 7.52
C ALA A 574 26.01 -14.56 6.83
N TYR A 575 24.93 -14.75 6.07
CA TYR A 575 24.69 -16.00 5.32
C TYR A 575 25.75 -16.25 4.24
N ARG A 576 26.19 -15.19 3.54
CA ARG A 576 27.28 -15.27 2.53
C ARG A 576 28.62 -15.75 3.10
N LYS A 577 28.87 -15.52 4.40
CA LYS A 577 30.10 -15.94 5.08
C LYS A 577 30.09 -17.40 5.53
N LEU A 578 28.94 -18.09 5.47
CA LEU A 578 28.86 -19.49 5.89
C LEU A 578 29.64 -20.37 4.90
N SER A 579 30.55 -21.19 5.44
CA SER A 579 31.34 -22.11 4.65
C SER A 579 30.51 -23.30 4.15
N TRP A 580 31.02 -24.01 3.15
CA TRP A 580 30.39 -25.25 2.68
C TRP A 580 30.26 -26.28 3.80
N GLU A 581 31.26 -26.41 4.66
CA GLU A 581 31.27 -27.32 5.79
C GLU A 581 30.11 -27.00 6.74
N GLN A 582 29.93 -25.74 7.10
CA GLN A 582 28.84 -25.28 7.99
C GLN A 582 27.45 -25.56 7.38
N LEU A 583 27.22 -25.16 6.13
CA LEU A 583 25.91 -25.36 5.49
C LEU A 583 25.63 -26.83 5.21
N SER A 584 26.63 -27.61 4.79
CA SER A 584 26.46 -29.03 4.49
C SER A 584 26.28 -29.87 5.75
N GLU A 585 26.92 -29.50 6.87
CA GLU A 585 26.70 -30.13 8.17
C GLU A 585 25.29 -29.87 8.67
N LEU A 586 24.85 -28.62 8.65
CA LEU A 586 23.48 -28.24 9.04
C LEU A 586 22.43 -28.92 8.14
N ALA A 587 22.69 -28.99 6.83
CA ALA A 587 21.83 -29.70 5.90
C ALA A 587 21.79 -31.20 6.17
N ARG A 588 22.92 -31.84 6.50
CA ARG A 588 22.96 -33.27 6.88
C ARG A 588 22.22 -33.53 8.19
N GLU A 589 22.44 -32.71 9.20
CA GLU A 589 21.78 -32.81 10.52
C GLU A 589 20.25 -32.77 10.39
N HIS A 590 19.73 -31.93 9.50
CA HIS A 590 18.29 -31.74 9.30
C HIS A 590 17.74 -32.45 8.06
N HIS A 591 18.51 -33.38 7.48
CA HIS A 591 18.12 -34.17 6.30
C HIS A 591 17.65 -33.33 5.10
N LEU A 592 18.29 -32.19 4.87
CA LEU A 592 18.01 -31.26 3.78
C LEU A 592 18.83 -31.68 2.54
N PRO A 593 18.20 -32.14 1.45
CA PRO A 593 18.94 -32.63 0.28
C PRO A 593 19.68 -31.52 -0.48
N TYR A 594 19.21 -30.28 -0.41
CA TYR A 594 19.74 -29.16 -1.21
C TYR A 594 20.09 -27.94 -0.37
N VAL A 595 21.17 -27.27 -0.76
CA VAL A 595 21.59 -25.97 -0.26
C VAL A 595 21.61 -24.97 -1.41
N VAL A 596 21.06 -23.78 -1.18
CA VAL A 596 21.15 -22.65 -2.10
C VAL A 596 22.08 -21.61 -1.52
N GLN A 597 23.01 -21.11 -2.33
CA GLN A 597 23.94 -20.04 -1.98
C GLN A 597 24.03 -19.02 -3.12
N TYR A 598 24.53 -17.81 -2.83
CA TYR A 598 24.87 -16.85 -3.87
C TYR A 598 26.01 -17.36 -4.76
N ALA A 599 25.90 -17.14 -6.08
CA ALA A 599 26.82 -17.71 -7.07
C ALA A 599 28.27 -17.20 -6.94
N ASP A 600 28.46 -16.04 -6.31
CA ASP A 600 29.77 -15.43 -6.07
C ASP A 600 30.50 -16.00 -4.84
N VAL A 601 29.87 -16.92 -4.09
CA VAL A 601 30.49 -17.65 -2.99
C VAL A 601 30.97 -19.01 -3.51
N PRO A 602 32.28 -19.21 -3.73
CA PRO A 602 32.81 -20.47 -4.25
C PRO A 602 32.79 -21.57 -3.17
N TYR A 603 32.33 -22.76 -3.55
CA TYR A 603 32.37 -23.96 -2.73
C TYR A 603 33.16 -25.08 -3.41
N PRO A 604 33.74 -26.03 -2.64
CA PRO A 604 34.59 -27.10 -3.19
C PRO A 604 33.82 -28.16 -4.00
N VAL A 605 32.49 -28.10 -4.02
CA VAL A 605 31.60 -29.02 -4.74
C VAL A 605 30.97 -28.29 -5.92
N ALA A 606 30.89 -28.95 -7.08
CA ALA A 606 30.22 -28.38 -8.24
C ALA A 606 28.72 -28.21 -7.97
N PRO A 607 28.12 -27.06 -8.32
CA PRO A 607 26.68 -26.88 -8.18
C PRO A 607 25.94 -27.78 -9.18
N VAL A 608 24.78 -28.31 -8.77
CA VAL A 608 23.86 -29.03 -9.66
C VAL A 608 23.06 -28.07 -10.55
N TYR A 609 23.02 -26.79 -10.18
CA TYR A 609 22.47 -25.70 -10.98
C TYR A 609 23.10 -24.37 -10.54
N ALA A 610 23.38 -23.48 -11.48
CA ALA A 610 23.79 -22.12 -11.18
C ALA A 610 23.29 -21.14 -12.25
N ASN A 611 23.04 -19.91 -11.84
CA ASN A 611 22.85 -18.76 -12.72
C ASN A 611 23.73 -17.60 -12.25
N GLU A 612 23.50 -16.39 -12.77
CA GLU A 612 24.34 -15.23 -12.47
C GLU A 612 24.35 -14.82 -10.98
N ALA A 613 23.31 -15.15 -10.21
CA ALA A 613 23.16 -14.68 -8.83
C ALA A 613 23.17 -15.79 -7.78
N PHE A 614 22.81 -17.03 -8.15
CA PHE A 614 22.62 -18.13 -7.21
C PHE A 614 23.15 -19.45 -7.75
N ALA A 615 23.54 -20.33 -6.82
CA ALA A 615 23.97 -21.69 -7.07
C ALA A 615 23.26 -22.66 -6.11
N VAL A 616 22.92 -23.84 -6.62
CA VAL A 616 22.26 -24.93 -5.88
C VAL A 616 23.21 -26.11 -5.81
N TYR A 617 23.37 -26.64 -4.60
CA TYR A 617 24.26 -27.74 -4.29
C TYR A 617 23.47 -28.91 -3.72
N LEU A 618 23.84 -30.13 -4.11
CA LEU A 618 23.30 -31.36 -3.55
C LEU A 618 24.17 -31.80 -2.36
N VAL A 619 23.53 -32.02 -1.21
CA VAL A 619 24.20 -32.48 0.03
C VAL A 619 23.91 -33.96 0.32
N SER A 620 22.81 -34.50 -0.21
CA SER A 620 22.23 -35.79 0.17
C SER A 620 23.18 -36.99 0.06
N GLN A 621 23.15 -37.86 1.09
CA GLN A 621 23.78 -39.20 1.10
C GLN A 621 22.95 -40.29 0.40
N GLN A 622 21.76 -39.96 -0.11
CA GLN A 622 20.92 -40.84 -0.94
C GLN A 622 20.92 -40.34 -2.38
N PRO A 623 22.06 -40.37 -3.10
CA PRO A 623 22.13 -39.88 -4.46
C PRO A 623 21.09 -40.55 -5.34
N GLU A 624 20.80 -41.85 -5.18
CA GLU A 624 19.85 -42.55 -6.05
C GLU A 624 18.42 -41.95 -6.07
N LYS A 625 17.87 -41.56 -4.91
CA LYS A 625 16.53 -40.94 -4.83
C LYS A 625 16.48 -39.57 -5.52
N TYR A 626 17.61 -38.84 -5.53
CA TYR A 626 17.67 -37.44 -5.95
C TYR A 626 18.49 -37.19 -7.23
N ALA A 627 19.22 -38.19 -7.74
CA ALA A 627 20.10 -38.12 -8.92
C ALA A 627 19.41 -38.64 -10.19
N LEU A 628 18.36 -39.46 -10.08
CA LEU A 628 17.58 -39.98 -11.21
C LEU A 628 16.93 -38.89 -12.10
N VAL A 629 16.95 -37.62 -11.65
CA VAL A 629 16.47 -36.47 -12.43
C VAL A 629 17.61 -35.77 -13.20
N VAL A 630 18.86 -35.87 -12.74
CA VAL A 630 20.00 -35.15 -13.32
C VAL A 630 20.50 -35.81 -14.62
N GLU A 631 20.50 -37.15 -14.70
CA GLU A 631 20.94 -37.88 -15.91
C GLU A 631 20.12 -37.57 -17.17
N ARG A 632 18.83 -37.22 -17.02
CA ARG A 632 17.99 -36.84 -18.16
C ARG A 632 18.39 -35.49 -18.80
N TYR A 633 19.11 -34.63 -18.07
CA TYR A 633 19.44 -33.28 -18.55
C TYR A 633 20.89 -33.12 -19.02
N THR A 634 21.84 -33.94 -18.55
CA THR A 634 23.19 -33.95 -19.12
C THR A 634 23.15 -34.25 -20.61
N VAL A 635 22.21 -35.09 -21.06
CA VAL A 635 21.96 -35.37 -22.49
C VAL A 635 21.40 -34.15 -23.24
N VAL A 636 20.52 -33.36 -22.61
CA VAL A 636 19.87 -32.19 -23.26
C VAL A 636 20.79 -30.97 -23.33
N LEU A 637 21.59 -30.72 -22.29
CA LEU A 637 22.56 -29.61 -22.29
C LEU A 637 23.72 -29.87 -23.26
N HIS A 638 24.14 -31.14 -23.42
CA HIS A 638 25.11 -31.52 -24.44
C HIS A 638 24.56 -31.32 -25.86
N PHE A 639 23.27 -31.62 -26.08
CA PHE A 639 22.61 -31.35 -27.37
C PHE A 639 22.48 -29.86 -27.67
N ARG A 640 22.10 -29.02 -26.69
CA ARG A 640 21.94 -27.58 -26.92
C ARG A 640 23.27 -26.88 -27.19
N LEU A 641 24.34 -27.25 -26.49
CA LEU A 641 25.69 -26.72 -26.73
C LEU A 641 26.30 -27.21 -28.06
N GLN A 642 25.95 -28.41 -28.53
CA GLN A 642 26.31 -28.85 -29.88
C GLN A 642 25.51 -28.13 -30.97
N PHE A 643 24.23 -27.86 -30.73
CA PHE A 643 23.36 -27.18 -31.69
C PHE A 643 23.75 -25.69 -31.85
N GLU A 644 24.05 -25.00 -30.76
CA GLU A 644 24.50 -23.59 -30.80
C GLU A 644 25.90 -23.44 -31.44
N ARG A 645 26.75 -24.48 -31.39
CA ARG A 645 28.03 -24.52 -32.13
C ARG A 645 27.90 -24.81 -33.63
N GLN A 646 26.76 -25.32 -34.10
CA GLN A 646 26.53 -25.65 -35.51
C GLN A 646 25.68 -24.61 -36.26
N VAL A 647 25.02 -23.69 -35.55
CA VAL A 647 24.01 -22.77 -36.14
C VAL A 647 24.50 -21.30 -36.21
N VAL A 648 25.75 -21.01 -35.85
CA VAL A 648 26.37 -19.70 -36.07
C VAL A 648 27.61 -19.88 -36.96
N PRO A 649 27.57 -19.49 -38.25
CA PRO A 649 28.78 -19.34 -39.06
C PRO A 649 29.62 -18.14 -38.61
#